data_AF-A0A950NHP2-F1
#
_entry.id   AF-A0A950NHP2-F1
#
_cell.length_a   1.000
_cell.length_b   1.000
_cell.length_c   1.000
_cell.angle_alpha   90.00
_cell.angle_beta   90.00
_cell.angle_gamma   90.00
#
_symmetry.space_group_name_H-M   'P 1'
#
loop_
_entity.id
_entity.type
_entity.pdbx_description
1 polymer ?
#
loop_
_entity_poly.entity_id
_entity_poly.type
_entity_poly.pdbx_seq_one_letter_code
_entity_poly.pdbx_strand_id
1 'polypeptide(L)'
;RKIEICARAYRILTEEVGFPPQDIVFDPNILTVATGIEEHNGYAVAFIEATRWITQHLPHCRVSGGVSNISFSFRGNNVVREAMHAAFLYHAIQAGLDMGIVNAGQLAVYEEIPRDLRDLVEDVLLNRRPDATERLIEFADKVKGAGKVQTKEDDAWRQGTVEERLAHALVKGIVDFIEPDTEEARRKYGRPLAVIEGPLMAGMSVVGDLFGAGKMFLPQVVKSARVMKKSVAYLTPFLEAEKAAMPGARSQGKVLMATVKGDVHDIGKNIVSVVLGCNNFEVIDLGVMVPAEKILETANRQGVDVIGLSGLITPSLDEMAHVAQEMERLGLRLPLLIGGATTSRAHTAVKIAPHYRGPTVHVVDASRAVGVVSSLLSEDRKAAYLRQNEADQERLRREFEARNNVKELLTIQEARERRPRFEWSQTAIDVPAFTGLRAVANLPLDELVPFIDWSPFFHTWELRGRFPAILDDPAVGEQARHLYEDAQKLLQDIVNGKLYQARGVYGFWAANSRGDDVDVYADESRRDRLATFHFLRQQMRKPANQFNHCLADYIAPADSGRCDYLGAFAVTAGLGTDELAKQFETDHDDYNAIMAKALADRLAEAFAEYLHERARRDWGYGRDEHLTKEDLIREAYRGIRPAAGYPACPDHTEKRTLFDLLKAEANAGIWLTENFAMWPGASVSGLYFAHPESKYFGVGKIGRDQVLDYQARKGLPLAEVERWLGPYLNYRPQLVAVQSGVSG
;
A
#
# COMPACT_ATOMS: atom_id res chain seq x y z
N ARG A 1 -44.73 17.42 -14.99
CA ARG A 1 -43.45 18.00 -15.45
C ARG A 1 -42.34 16.97 -15.68
N LYS A 2 -42.05 16.02 -14.76
CA LYS A 2 -41.06 14.93 -14.99
C LYS A 2 -41.35 14.14 -16.27
N ILE A 3 -42.60 13.66 -16.43
CA ILE A 3 -43.09 12.94 -17.62
C ILE A 3 -42.91 13.75 -18.91
N GLU A 4 -43.39 15.00 -18.92
CA GLU A 4 -43.31 15.90 -20.07
C GLU A 4 -41.87 16.11 -20.57
N ILE A 5 -40.93 16.29 -19.64
CA ILE A 5 -39.51 16.47 -19.95
C ILE A 5 -38.92 15.19 -20.55
N CYS A 6 -39.19 14.03 -19.94
CA CYS A 6 -38.68 12.74 -20.43
C CYS A 6 -39.27 12.40 -21.81
N ALA A 7 -40.56 12.66 -22.03
CA ALA A 7 -41.21 12.48 -23.32
C ALA A 7 -40.61 13.35 -24.42
N ARG A 8 -40.34 14.64 -24.11
CA ARG A 8 -39.71 15.56 -25.05
C ARG A 8 -38.27 15.14 -25.37
N ALA A 9 -37.50 14.79 -24.34
CA ALA A 9 -36.11 14.36 -24.51
C ALA A 9 -36.02 13.06 -25.33
N TYR A 10 -36.91 12.10 -25.09
CA TYR A 10 -36.99 10.86 -25.87
C TYR A 10 -37.21 11.15 -27.35
N ARG A 11 -38.22 11.95 -27.72
CA ARG A 11 -38.49 12.30 -29.13
C ARG A 11 -37.29 12.96 -29.80
N ILE A 12 -36.66 13.93 -29.14
CA ILE A 12 -35.46 14.59 -29.69
C ILE A 12 -34.35 13.57 -29.94
N LEU A 13 -34.04 12.73 -28.94
CA LEU A 13 -32.95 11.76 -29.04
C LEU A 13 -33.22 10.70 -30.11
N THR A 14 -34.44 10.16 -30.20
CA THR A 14 -34.74 9.07 -31.12
C THR A 14 -35.13 9.53 -32.53
N GLU A 15 -35.92 10.61 -32.64
CA GLU A 15 -36.51 11.05 -33.92
C GLU A 15 -35.64 12.09 -34.65
N GLU A 16 -34.95 12.99 -33.92
CA GLU A 16 -34.13 14.04 -34.53
C GLU A 16 -32.65 13.67 -34.62
N VAL A 17 -32.09 13.05 -33.56
CA VAL A 17 -30.66 12.70 -33.47
C VAL A 17 -30.37 11.28 -33.97
N GLY A 18 -31.38 10.39 -33.95
CA GLY A 18 -31.21 8.98 -34.33
C GLY A 18 -30.46 8.14 -33.29
N PHE A 19 -30.50 8.54 -32.01
CA PHE A 19 -29.88 7.82 -30.91
C PHE A 19 -30.69 6.55 -30.56
N PRO A 20 -30.06 5.38 -30.40
CA PRO A 20 -30.79 4.15 -30.09
C PRO A 20 -31.51 4.21 -28.74
N PRO A 21 -32.81 3.88 -28.66
CA PRO A 21 -33.60 4.05 -27.44
C PRO A 21 -33.16 3.13 -26.28
N GLN A 22 -32.56 1.97 -26.59
CA GLN A 22 -32.02 1.04 -25.58
C GLN A 22 -30.80 1.57 -24.81
N ASP A 23 -30.14 2.60 -25.35
CA ASP A 23 -28.97 3.23 -24.72
C ASP A 23 -29.36 4.48 -23.91
N ILE A 24 -30.67 4.81 -23.84
CA ILE A 24 -31.19 5.93 -23.08
C ILE A 24 -31.55 5.49 -21.67
N VAL A 25 -30.96 6.16 -20.67
CA VAL A 25 -31.29 6.00 -19.25
C VAL A 25 -31.82 7.33 -18.71
N PHE A 26 -33.08 7.36 -18.28
CA PHE A 26 -33.69 8.54 -17.68
C PHE A 26 -33.50 8.55 -16.16
N ASP A 27 -33.01 9.66 -15.62
CA ASP A 27 -33.10 9.97 -14.19
C ASP A 27 -34.13 11.10 -13.97
N PRO A 28 -35.38 10.78 -13.57
CA PRO A 28 -36.40 11.79 -13.34
C PRO A 28 -36.21 12.57 -12.03
N ASN A 29 -35.06 12.41 -11.35
CA ASN A 29 -34.65 13.01 -10.08
C ASN A 29 -35.47 12.54 -8.86
N ILE A 30 -34.84 11.80 -7.95
CA ILE A 30 -35.36 11.53 -6.61
C ILE A 30 -35.11 12.76 -5.74
N LEU A 31 -36.19 13.32 -5.17
CA LEU A 31 -36.14 14.51 -4.32
C LEU A 31 -36.53 14.15 -2.89
N THR A 32 -36.04 14.94 -1.93
CA THR A 32 -36.21 14.72 -0.49
C THR A 32 -37.68 14.85 -0.07
N VAL A 33 -38.17 13.91 0.75
CA VAL A 33 -39.47 13.99 1.44
C VAL A 33 -39.30 14.22 2.94
N ALA A 34 -40.42 14.42 3.65
CA ALA A 34 -40.45 14.69 5.10
C ALA A 34 -39.61 15.91 5.52
N THR A 35 -39.57 16.96 4.69
CA THR A 35 -38.84 18.20 4.98
C THR A 35 -39.63 19.20 5.82
N GLY A 36 -40.89 18.90 6.15
CA GLY A 36 -41.83 19.83 6.79
C GLY A 36 -42.47 20.86 5.85
N ILE A 37 -42.26 20.74 4.54
CA ILE A 37 -42.85 21.61 3.50
C ILE A 37 -43.91 20.79 2.75
N GLU A 38 -45.16 21.25 2.73
CA GLU A 38 -46.31 20.48 2.22
C GLU A 38 -46.14 20.10 0.74
N GLU A 39 -45.57 21.01 -0.06
CA GLU A 39 -45.29 20.82 -1.48
C GLU A 39 -44.29 19.68 -1.75
N HIS A 40 -43.50 19.28 -0.76
CA HIS A 40 -42.49 18.22 -0.89
C HIS A 40 -43.05 16.82 -0.59
N ASN A 41 -44.22 16.72 0.05
CA ASN A 41 -44.80 15.44 0.46
C ASN A 41 -45.07 14.50 -0.73
N GLY A 42 -45.37 15.06 -1.91
CA GLY A 42 -45.65 14.30 -3.13
C GLY A 42 -44.43 13.86 -3.94
N TYR A 43 -43.20 14.18 -3.54
CA TYR A 43 -42.02 13.97 -4.39
C TYR A 43 -41.67 12.49 -4.64
N ALA A 44 -41.82 11.64 -3.63
CA ALA A 44 -41.60 10.20 -3.75
C ALA A 44 -42.60 9.58 -4.75
N VAL A 45 -43.89 9.85 -4.57
CA VAL A 45 -44.97 9.42 -5.47
C VAL A 45 -44.73 9.92 -6.88
N ALA A 46 -44.37 11.20 -7.05
CA ALA A 46 -44.11 11.78 -8.37
C ALA A 46 -42.97 11.09 -9.11
N PHE A 47 -41.95 10.57 -8.42
CA PHE A 47 -40.88 9.78 -9.02
C PHE A 47 -41.38 8.38 -9.41
N ILE A 48 -42.12 7.70 -8.53
CA ILE A 48 -42.67 6.36 -8.78
C ILE A 48 -43.63 6.39 -9.99
N GLU A 49 -44.52 7.37 -10.05
CA GLU A 49 -45.43 7.56 -11.18
C GLU A 49 -44.71 7.91 -12.49
N ALA A 50 -43.68 8.76 -12.42
CA ALA A 50 -42.86 9.08 -13.60
C ALA A 50 -42.11 7.84 -14.12
N THR A 51 -41.57 7.02 -13.21
CA THR A 51 -40.91 5.75 -13.53
C THR A 51 -41.89 4.82 -14.24
N ARG A 52 -43.08 4.59 -13.65
CA ARG A 52 -44.14 3.78 -14.26
C ARG A 52 -44.53 4.26 -15.65
N TRP A 53 -44.69 5.57 -15.80
CA TRP A 53 -45.05 6.16 -17.07
C TRP A 53 -43.95 5.95 -18.12
N ILE A 54 -42.68 6.21 -17.77
CA ILE A 54 -41.52 6.02 -18.67
C ILE A 54 -41.45 4.57 -19.13
N THR A 55 -41.49 3.62 -18.21
CA THR A 55 -41.43 2.18 -18.53
C THR A 55 -42.58 1.73 -19.43
N GLN A 56 -43.77 2.34 -19.31
CA GLN A 56 -44.93 2.00 -20.14
C GLN A 56 -44.98 2.70 -21.50
N HIS A 57 -44.45 3.92 -21.62
CA HIS A 57 -44.67 4.78 -22.79
C HIS A 57 -43.42 5.06 -23.61
N LEU A 58 -42.22 4.84 -23.06
CA LEU A 58 -40.93 5.06 -23.73
C LEU A 58 -40.21 3.71 -23.90
N PRO A 59 -40.49 2.95 -24.98
CA PRO A 59 -39.99 1.59 -25.13
C PRO A 59 -38.46 1.55 -25.21
N HIS A 60 -37.88 0.49 -24.66
CA HIS A 60 -36.43 0.22 -24.59
C HIS A 60 -35.61 1.12 -23.67
N CYS A 61 -36.12 2.26 -23.20
CA CYS A 61 -35.44 3.09 -22.21
C CYS A 61 -35.39 2.44 -20.83
N ARG A 62 -34.38 2.83 -20.04
CA ARG A 62 -34.22 2.43 -18.64
C ARG A 62 -34.40 3.62 -17.70
N VAL A 63 -34.73 3.35 -16.43
CA VAL A 63 -34.87 4.38 -15.40
C VAL A 63 -33.81 4.21 -14.31
N SER A 64 -33.20 5.33 -13.91
CA SER A 64 -32.21 5.43 -12.84
C SER A 64 -32.68 6.41 -11.76
N GLY A 65 -32.17 6.26 -10.52
CA GLY A 65 -32.36 7.29 -9.49
C GLY A 65 -31.41 7.17 -8.30
N GLY A 66 -30.99 8.32 -7.76
CA GLY A 66 -30.25 8.45 -6.51
C GLY A 66 -31.10 8.26 -5.25
N VAL A 67 -31.21 7.03 -4.75
CA VAL A 67 -32.11 6.64 -3.65
C VAL A 67 -31.81 7.41 -2.37
N SER A 68 -30.54 7.69 -2.09
CA SER A 68 -30.11 8.39 -0.86
C SER A 68 -30.73 9.78 -0.69
N ASN A 69 -31.17 10.43 -1.77
CA ASN A 69 -31.81 11.75 -1.72
C ASN A 69 -33.18 11.72 -1.02
N ILE A 70 -33.90 10.60 -1.08
CA ILE A 70 -35.27 10.51 -0.55
C ILE A 70 -35.32 10.76 0.96
N SER A 71 -34.28 10.33 1.68
CA SER A 71 -34.22 10.31 3.15
C SER A 71 -33.34 11.44 3.72
N PHE A 72 -33.04 12.48 2.95
CA PHE A 72 -32.07 13.51 3.36
C PHE A 72 -32.47 14.23 4.66
N SER A 73 -33.77 14.40 4.91
CA SER A 73 -34.33 15.00 6.13
C SER A 73 -33.98 14.23 7.42
N PHE A 74 -33.54 12.97 7.31
CA PHE A 74 -33.21 12.11 8.45
C PHE A 74 -31.71 11.80 8.57
N ARG A 75 -30.84 12.66 8.04
CA ARG A 75 -29.38 12.55 8.22
C ARG A 75 -29.02 12.39 9.70
N GLY A 76 -28.23 11.37 10.01
CA GLY A 76 -27.86 10.99 11.37
C GLY A 76 -28.78 9.97 12.06
N ASN A 77 -29.91 9.58 11.45
CA ASN A 77 -30.76 8.49 11.94
C ASN A 77 -30.76 7.33 10.92
N ASN A 78 -29.79 6.42 11.04
CA ASN A 78 -29.61 5.34 10.07
C ASN A 78 -30.81 4.39 10.03
N VAL A 79 -31.40 4.02 11.17
CA VAL A 79 -32.56 3.12 11.25
C VAL A 79 -33.72 3.59 10.37
N VAL A 80 -34.07 4.88 10.45
CA VAL A 80 -35.16 5.45 9.62
C VAL A 80 -34.76 5.54 8.15
N ARG A 81 -33.50 5.91 7.86
CA ARG A 81 -33.02 6.04 6.48
C ARG A 81 -32.98 4.72 5.73
N GLU A 82 -32.50 3.66 6.37
CA GLU A 82 -32.42 2.32 5.80
C GLU A 82 -33.82 1.78 5.49
N ALA A 83 -34.77 1.96 6.42
CA ALA A 83 -36.18 1.61 6.21
C ALA A 83 -36.80 2.40 5.04
N MET A 84 -36.53 3.71 4.94
CA MET A 84 -36.99 4.54 3.81
C MET A 84 -36.41 4.09 2.48
N HIS A 85 -35.12 3.72 2.41
CA HIS A 85 -34.49 3.27 1.17
C HIS A 85 -35.07 1.94 0.71
N ALA A 86 -35.20 0.99 1.62
CA ALA A 86 -35.75 -0.34 1.34
C ALA A 86 -37.21 -0.26 0.87
N ALA A 87 -38.06 0.49 1.58
CA ALA A 87 -39.45 0.68 1.18
C ALA A 87 -39.60 1.46 -0.13
N PHE A 88 -38.80 2.50 -0.35
CA PHE A 88 -38.84 3.24 -1.61
C PHE A 88 -38.43 2.37 -2.80
N LEU A 89 -37.35 1.60 -2.67
CA LEU A 89 -36.88 0.69 -3.71
C LEU A 89 -37.90 -0.41 -4.00
N TYR A 90 -38.54 -0.98 -2.97
CA TYR A 90 -39.61 -1.96 -3.14
C TYR A 90 -40.72 -1.45 -4.08
N HIS A 91 -41.21 -0.22 -3.87
CA HIS A 91 -42.24 0.39 -4.71
C HIS A 91 -41.72 0.86 -6.08
N ALA A 92 -40.51 1.44 -6.13
CA ALA A 92 -39.94 1.97 -7.36
C ALA A 92 -39.54 0.85 -8.35
N ILE A 93 -39.03 -0.29 -7.87
CA ILE A 93 -38.71 -1.45 -8.71
C ILE A 93 -39.98 -2.03 -9.35
N GLN A 94 -41.07 -2.15 -8.57
CA GLN A 94 -42.36 -2.58 -9.12
C GLN A 94 -42.93 -1.60 -10.16
N ALA A 95 -42.60 -0.31 -10.04
CA ALA A 95 -42.94 0.70 -11.01
C ALA A 95 -42.04 0.69 -12.26
N GLY A 96 -40.96 -0.10 -12.28
CA GLY A 96 -40.07 -0.24 -13.45
C GLY A 96 -38.73 0.48 -13.32
N LEU A 97 -38.24 0.73 -12.10
CA LEU A 97 -36.88 1.23 -11.87
C LEU A 97 -35.84 0.14 -12.20
N ASP A 98 -34.93 0.44 -13.13
CA ASP A 98 -33.86 -0.49 -13.54
C ASP A 98 -32.59 -0.35 -12.69
N MET A 99 -32.28 0.87 -12.21
CA MET A 99 -31.04 1.16 -11.49
C MET A 99 -31.26 2.11 -10.31
N GLY A 100 -30.92 1.66 -9.11
CA GLY A 100 -30.88 2.50 -7.90
C GLY A 100 -29.46 2.80 -7.47
N ILE A 101 -29.10 4.08 -7.32
CA ILE A 101 -27.81 4.49 -6.74
C ILE A 101 -28.01 4.63 -5.23
N VAL A 102 -27.52 3.64 -4.49
CA VAL A 102 -27.79 3.44 -3.06
C VAL A 102 -26.58 2.77 -2.39
N ASN A 103 -26.46 2.92 -1.07
CA ASN A 103 -25.51 2.15 -0.29
C ASN A 103 -26.07 0.73 -0.05
N ALA A 104 -25.55 -0.27 -0.76
CA ALA A 104 -26.00 -1.66 -0.64
C ALA A 104 -25.82 -2.25 0.77
N GLY A 105 -24.87 -1.74 1.57
CA GLY A 105 -24.66 -2.17 2.96
C GLY A 105 -25.65 -1.58 3.97
N GLN A 106 -26.43 -0.58 3.56
CA GLN A 106 -27.46 0.10 4.36
C GLN A 106 -28.88 -0.23 3.84
N LEU A 107 -29.01 -1.31 3.08
CA LEU A 107 -30.29 -1.74 2.54
C LEU A 107 -30.89 -2.82 3.45
N ALA A 108 -31.86 -2.42 4.27
CA ALA A 108 -32.68 -3.36 5.02
C ALA A 108 -33.52 -4.22 4.08
N VAL A 109 -33.81 -5.46 4.48
CA VAL A 109 -34.79 -6.30 3.78
C VAL A 109 -36.18 -5.74 4.09
N TYR A 110 -36.97 -5.41 3.07
CA TYR A 110 -38.29 -4.77 3.23
C TYR A 110 -39.24 -5.54 4.17
N GLU A 111 -39.17 -6.87 4.17
CA GLU A 111 -39.98 -7.73 5.04
C GLU A 111 -39.52 -7.76 6.50
N GLU A 112 -38.24 -7.42 6.76
CA GLU A 112 -37.63 -7.37 8.10
C GLU A 112 -37.81 -6.02 8.78
N ILE A 113 -38.29 -5.00 8.06
CA ILE A 113 -38.61 -3.70 8.66
C ILE A 113 -39.75 -3.90 9.68
N PRO A 114 -39.57 -3.50 10.95
CA PRO A 114 -40.63 -3.55 11.96
C PRO A 114 -41.92 -2.91 11.43
N ARG A 115 -43.06 -3.57 11.64
CA ARG A 115 -44.35 -3.17 11.01
C ARG A 115 -44.73 -1.72 11.33
N ASP A 116 -44.51 -1.29 12.55
CA ASP A 116 -44.73 0.07 13.03
C ASP A 116 -43.89 1.11 12.31
N LEU A 117 -42.58 0.87 12.12
CA LEU A 117 -41.70 1.74 11.35
C LEU A 117 -42.02 1.70 9.85
N ARG A 118 -42.34 0.52 9.31
CA ARG A 118 -42.67 0.36 7.90
C ARG A 118 -43.92 1.15 7.52
N ASP A 119 -44.98 1.09 8.33
CA ASP A 119 -46.22 1.82 8.08
C ASP A 119 -45.98 3.34 8.10
N LEU A 120 -45.18 3.84 9.04
CA LEU A 120 -44.80 5.27 9.12
C LEU A 120 -43.98 5.73 7.90
N VAL A 121 -43.04 4.90 7.46
CA VAL A 121 -42.22 5.15 6.28
C VAL A 121 -43.07 5.14 5.01
N GLU A 122 -43.97 4.17 4.85
CA GLU A 122 -44.86 4.11 3.69
C GLU A 122 -45.87 5.25 3.65
N ASP A 123 -46.38 5.68 4.79
CA ASP A 123 -47.27 6.84 4.87
C ASP A 123 -46.60 8.10 4.28
N VAL A 124 -45.30 8.28 4.53
CA VAL A 124 -44.49 9.38 3.99
C VAL A 124 -44.15 9.16 2.51
N LEU A 125 -43.66 7.98 2.13
CA LEU A 125 -43.23 7.71 0.76
C LEU A 125 -44.38 7.68 -0.24
N LEU A 126 -45.56 7.24 0.18
CA LEU A 126 -46.75 7.13 -0.67
C LEU A 126 -47.74 8.28 -0.44
N ASN A 127 -47.39 9.23 0.43
CA ASN A 127 -48.22 10.38 0.77
C ASN A 127 -49.67 9.98 1.12
N ARG A 128 -49.84 8.94 1.96
CA ARG A 128 -51.15 8.33 2.27
C ARG A 128 -52.02 9.20 3.19
N ARG A 129 -51.40 10.10 3.95
CA ARG A 129 -52.06 10.91 4.98
C ARG A 129 -51.35 12.27 5.19
N PRO A 130 -52.07 13.34 5.56
CA PRO A 130 -51.50 14.67 5.74
C PRO A 130 -50.45 14.79 6.86
N ASP A 131 -50.60 14.02 7.94
CA ASP A 131 -49.75 14.04 9.14
C ASP A 131 -48.60 13.00 9.09
N ALA A 132 -48.32 12.41 7.92
CA ALA A 132 -47.30 11.36 7.75
C ALA A 132 -45.90 11.83 8.18
N THR A 133 -45.51 13.03 7.75
CA THR A 133 -44.19 13.62 8.03
C THR A 133 -43.98 13.85 9.53
N GLU A 134 -44.97 14.42 10.22
CA GLU A 134 -44.90 14.71 11.66
C GLU A 134 -44.75 13.42 12.48
N ARG A 135 -45.54 12.39 12.14
CA ARG A 135 -45.49 11.09 12.82
C ARG A 135 -44.15 10.38 12.66
N LEU A 136 -43.55 10.43 11.47
CA LEU A 136 -42.23 9.82 11.24
C LEU A 136 -41.12 10.61 11.94
N ILE A 137 -41.22 11.94 12.02
CA ILE A 137 -40.27 12.78 12.77
C ILE A 137 -40.36 12.50 14.27
N GLU A 138 -41.58 12.44 14.84
CA GLU A 138 -41.77 12.09 16.26
C GLU A 138 -41.20 10.71 16.60
N PHE A 139 -41.36 9.73 15.70
CA PHE A 139 -40.73 8.41 15.84
C PHE A 139 -39.21 8.50 15.75
N ALA A 140 -38.68 9.25 14.78
CA ALA A 140 -37.25 9.42 14.57
C ALA A 140 -36.56 10.11 15.78
N ASP A 141 -37.25 11.03 16.46
CA ASP A 141 -36.72 11.71 17.64
C ASP A 141 -36.69 10.79 18.88
N LYS A 142 -37.66 9.87 19.01
CA LYS A 142 -37.60 8.79 20.03
C LYS A 142 -36.41 7.86 19.80
N VAL A 143 -36.06 7.60 18.53
CA VAL A 143 -34.91 6.78 18.14
C VAL A 143 -33.58 7.54 18.30
N LYS A 144 -33.55 8.86 18.08
CA LYS A 144 -32.37 9.74 18.31
C LYS A 144 -32.01 9.89 19.79
N GLY A 145 -32.96 9.73 20.71
CA GLY A 145 -32.75 9.83 22.16
C GLY A 145 -31.86 8.75 22.77
N ALA A 146 -31.49 7.70 22.02
CA ALA A 146 -30.54 6.67 22.42
C ALA A 146 -29.08 7.03 22.08
N GLY A 147 -28.70 8.29 22.27
CA GLY A 147 -27.31 8.75 22.16
C GLY A 147 -26.50 8.34 23.41
N LYS A 148 -25.50 7.47 23.22
CA LYS A 148 -24.37 7.16 24.13
C LYS A 148 -24.59 7.54 25.59
N VAL A 149 -25.39 6.74 26.29
CA VAL A 149 -25.11 6.48 27.70
C VAL A 149 -24.04 5.39 27.70
N GLN A 150 -22.84 5.71 28.18
CA GLN A 150 -21.91 4.69 28.69
C GLN A 150 -22.61 4.00 29.87
N THR A 151 -23.43 3.00 29.58
CA THR A 151 -24.11 2.17 30.58
C THR A 151 -24.04 0.74 30.10
N LYS A 152 -23.36 -0.12 30.87
CA LYS A 152 -23.59 -1.56 31.12
C LYS A 152 -23.93 -2.53 29.96
N GLU A 153 -24.16 -2.08 28.73
CA GLU A 153 -24.48 -2.88 27.55
C GLU A 153 -23.23 -3.39 26.83
N ASP A 154 -22.06 -2.79 27.04
CA ASP A 154 -20.77 -3.28 26.50
C ASP A 154 -20.39 -4.67 27.03
N ASP A 155 -21.07 -5.18 28.06
CA ASP A 155 -20.89 -6.54 28.60
C ASP A 155 -22.03 -7.51 28.23
N ALA A 156 -22.99 -7.15 27.37
CA ALA A 156 -24.06 -8.06 26.98
C ALA A 156 -23.53 -9.37 26.37
N TRP A 157 -22.45 -9.28 25.57
CA TRP A 157 -21.75 -10.43 25.02
C TRP A 157 -21.12 -11.32 26.10
N ARG A 158 -20.80 -10.78 27.29
CA ARG A 158 -20.26 -11.54 28.42
C ARG A 158 -21.25 -12.54 29.01
N GLN A 159 -22.54 -12.40 28.73
CA GLN A 159 -23.58 -13.33 29.17
C GLN A 159 -23.70 -14.57 28.27
N GLY A 160 -23.03 -14.57 27.11
CA GLY A 160 -22.98 -15.71 26.20
C GLY A 160 -22.11 -16.86 26.71
N THR A 161 -22.14 -17.96 25.99
CA THR A 161 -21.25 -19.11 26.18
C THR A 161 -19.78 -18.73 25.98
N VAL A 162 -18.84 -19.50 26.55
CA VAL A 162 -17.39 -19.24 26.36
C VAL A 162 -17.01 -19.23 24.88
N GLU A 163 -17.66 -20.06 24.06
CA GLU A 163 -17.47 -20.09 22.61
C GLU A 163 -17.90 -18.79 21.94
N GLU A 164 -19.09 -18.29 22.26
CA GLU A 164 -19.61 -17.02 21.74
C GLU A 164 -18.75 -15.83 22.20
N ARG A 165 -18.25 -15.88 23.44
CA ARG A 165 -17.36 -14.85 23.99
C ARG A 165 -16.01 -14.83 23.29
N LEU A 166 -15.38 -15.99 23.11
CA LEU A 166 -14.12 -16.11 22.37
C LEU A 166 -14.28 -15.67 20.91
N ALA A 167 -15.36 -16.08 20.23
CA ALA A 167 -15.64 -15.65 18.87
C ALA A 167 -15.87 -14.13 18.78
N HIS A 168 -16.64 -13.55 19.71
CA HIS A 168 -16.85 -12.10 19.77
C HIS A 168 -15.54 -11.35 20.01
N ALA A 169 -14.74 -11.79 20.98
CA ALA A 169 -13.44 -11.21 21.30
C ALA A 169 -12.48 -11.24 20.10
N LEU A 170 -12.44 -12.35 19.36
CA LEU A 170 -11.64 -12.48 18.13
C LEU A 170 -12.13 -11.53 17.03
N VAL A 171 -13.43 -11.51 16.73
CA VAL A 171 -14.00 -10.65 15.65
C VAL A 171 -13.86 -9.17 15.97
N LYS A 172 -13.98 -8.78 17.24
CA LYS A 172 -13.86 -7.38 17.70
C LYS A 172 -12.43 -6.96 18.09
N GLY A 173 -11.50 -7.92 18.21
CA GLY A 173 -10.11 -7.64 18.60
C GLY A 173 -9.94 -7.25 20.08
N ILE A 174 -10.79 -7.76 20.96
CA ILE A 174 -10.82 -7.46 22.41
C ILE A 174 -9.89 -8.39 23.18
N VAL A 175 -8.95 -7.82 23.95
CA VAL A 175 -7.94 -8.59 24.70
C VAL A 175 -8.24 -8.72 26.19
N ASP A 176 -9.10 -7.87 26.76
CA ASP A 176 -9.23 -7.71 28.23
C ASP A 176 -9.69 -8.98 28.97
N PHE A 177 -10.47 -9.84 28.30
CA PHE A 177 -11.03 -11.07 28.89
C PHE A 177 -10.52 -12.35 28.24
N ILE A 178 -9.49 -12.27 27.39
CA ILE A 178 -9.08 -13.43 26.58
C ILE A 178 -8.52 -14.56 27.43
N GLU A 179 -7.65 -14.27 28.40
CA GLU A 179 -7.08 -15.29 29.29
C GLU A 179 -8.13 -16.03 30.13
N PRO A 180 -9.05 -15.34 30.86
CA PRO A 180 -10.07 -16.03 31.64
C PRO A 180 -11.05 -16.83 30.78
N ASP A 181 -11.45 -16.33 29.60
CA ASP A 181 -12.31 -17.10 28.69
C ASP A 181 -11.59 -18.32 28.11
N THR A 182 -10.30 -18.19 27.77
CA THR A 182 -9.49 -19.31 27.29
C THR A 182 -9.29 -20.37 28.35
N GLU A 183 -9.12 -19.98 29.62
CA GLU A 183 -9.04 -20.93 30.75
C GLU A 183 -10.37 -21.65 30.98
N GLU A 184 -11.50 -20.95 30.90
CA GLU A 184 -12.83 -21.57 30.99
C GLU A 184 -13.02 -22.59 29.85
N ALA A 185 -12.67 -22.22 28.62
CA ALA A 185 -12.72 -23.13 27.48
C ALA A 185 -11.77 -24.33 27.67
N ARG A 186 -10.55 -24.12 28.16
CA ARG A 186 -9.59 -25.20 28.43
C ARG A 186 -10.16 -26.22 29.42
N ARG A 187 -10.82 -25.75 30.48
CA ARG A 187 -11.50 -26.63 31.45
C ARG A 187 -12.68 -27.36 30.83
N LYS A 188 -13.48 -26.69 30.00
CA LYS A 188 -14.67 -27.25 29.34
C LYS A 188 -14.32 -28.34 28.33
N TYR A 189 -13.31 -28.08 27.47
CA TYR A 189 -12.92 -29.00 26.39
C TYR A 189 -11.90 -30.07 26.82
N GLY A 190 -11.29 -29.93 28.00
CA GLY A 190 -10.40 -30.92 28.62
C GLY A 190 -9.02 -31.05 27.94
N ARG A 191 -8.89 -30.66 26.67
CA ARG A 191 -7.64 -30.67 25.90
C ARG A 191 -7.32 -29.25 25.41
N PRO A 192 -6.16 -28.67 25.75
CA PRO A 192 -5.71 -27.38 25.24
C PRO A 192 -5.82 -27.23 23.72
N LEU A 193 -5.45 -28.27 22.96
CA LEU A 193 -5.55 -28.24 21.50
C LEU A 193 -6.99 -28.08 20.99
N ALA A 194 -7.98 -28.66 21.68
CA ALA A 194 -9.38 -28.58 21.29
C ALA A 194 -9.97 -27.16 21.44
N VAL A 195 -9.38 -26.32 22.32
CA VAL A 195 -9.74 -24.90 22.40
C VAL A 195 -9.28 -24.13 21.17
N ILE A 196 -8.09 -24.47 20.66
CA ILE A 196 -7.54 -23.91 19.42
C ILE A 196 -8.40 -24.36 18.25
N GLU A 197 -8.49 -25.67 18.02
CA GLU A 197 -9.21 -26.26 16.87
C GLU A 197 -10.73 -25.99 16.88
N GLY A 198 -11.31 -25.71 18.05
CA GLY A 198 -12.73 -25.42 18.23
C GLY A 198 -13.04 -23.91 18.21
N PRO A 199 -13.34 -23.29 19.37
CA PRO A 199 -13.88 -21.94 19.44
C PRO A 199 -12.97 -20.86 18.85
N LEU A 200 -11.64 -20.98 19.03
CA LEU A 200 -10.72 -19.98 18.51
C LEU A 200 -10.65 -20.02 16.98
N MET A 201 -10.52 -21.22 16.40
CA MET A 201 -10.54 -21.39 14.95
C MET A 201 -11.89 -21.03 14.32
N ALA A 202 -13.01 -21.31 15.00
CA ALA A 202 -14.33 -20.87 14.54
C ALA A 202 -14.42 -19.34 14.46
N GLY A 203 -13.93 -18.63 15.48
CA GLY A 203 -13.85 -17.17 15.47
C GLY A 203 -12.95 -16.63 14.34
N MET A 204 -11.80 -17.27 14.12
CA MET A 204 -10.88 -16.87 13.05
C MET A 204 -11.41 -17.18 11.65
N SER A 205 -12.22 -18.24 11.48
CA SER A 205 -12.91 -18.50 10.22
C SER A 205 -13.87 -17.36 9.87
N VAL A 206 -14.63 -16.86 10.85
CA VAL A 206 -15.53 -15.71 10.65
C VAL A 206 -14.74 -14.45 10.26
N VAL A 207 -13.58 -14.21 10.89
CA VAL A 207 -12.66 -13.11 10.52
C VAL A 207 -12.20 -13.27 9.06
N GLY A 208 -11.80 -14.47 8.66
CA GLY A 208 -11.40 -14.80 7.28
C GLY A 208 -12.51 -14.56 6.26
N ASP A 209 -13.74 -15.01 6.57
CA ASP A 209 -14.91 -14.83 5.70
C ASP A 209 -15.29 -13.34 5.55
N LEU A 210 -15.26 -12.58 6.65
CA LEU A 210 -15.54 -11.14 6.62
C LEU A 210 -14.47 -10.37 5.84
N PHE A 211 -13.20 -10.74 5.98
CA PHE A 211 -12.10 -10.14 5.23
C PHE A 211 -12.20 -10.48 3.74
N GLY A 212 -12.46 -11.74 3.40
CA GLY A 212 -12.67 -12.18 2.01
C GLY A 212 -13.88 -11.54 1.34
N ALA A 213 -14.93 -11.22 2.12
CA ALA A 213 -16.11 -10.50 1.64
C ALA A 213 -15.94 -8.97 1.62
N GLY A 214 -14.78 -8.43 2.02
CA GLY A 214 -14.53 -6.98 2.09
C GLY A 214 -15.32 -6.25 3.19
N LYS A 215 -15.84 -6.97 4.19
CA LYS A 215 -16.58 -6.44 5.34
C LYS A 215 -15.71 -6.19 6.56
N MET A 216 -14.49 -6.73 6.56
CA MET A 216 -13.45 -6.48 7.55
C MET A 216 -12.17 -6.06 6.82
N PHE A 217 -11.35 -5.22 7.44
CA PHE A 217 -10.14 -4.68 6.84
C PHE A 217 -8.90 -5.10 7.62
N LEU A 218 -7.73 -4.92 7.00
CA LEU A 218 -6.47 -5.41 7.54
C LEU A 218 -6.18 -4.97 8.98
N PRO A 219 -6.42 -3.71 9.41
CA PRO A 219 -6.23 -3.31 10.81
C PRO A 219 -7.00 -4.19 11.81
N GLN A 220 -8.24 -4.57 11.45
CA GLN A 220 -9.08 -5.39 12.29
C GLN A 220 -8.58 -6.84 12.31
N VAL A 221 -8.18 -7.39 11.16
CA VAL A 221 -7.62 -8.75 11.05
C VAL A 221 -6.37 -8.90 11.93
N VAL A 222 -5.49 -7.90 11.95
CA VAL A 222 -4.30 -7.92 12.80
C VAL A 222 -4.67 -7.80 14.29
N LYS A 223 -5.69 -7.00 14.65
CA LYS A 223 -6.22 -6.98 16.02
C LYS A 223 -6.83 -8.33 16.44
N SER A 224 -7.55 -9.02 15.55
CA SER A 224 -8.06 -10.37 15.78
C SER A 224 -6.91 -11.37 16.00
N ALA A 225 -5.85 -11.27 15.20
CA ALA A 225 -4.67 -12.11 15.34
C ALA A 225 -4.00 -11.96 16.71
N ARG A 226 -3.93 -10.73 17.23
CA ARG A 226 -3.42 -10.44 18.58
C ARG A 226 -4.21 -11.17 19.66
N VAL A 227 -5.54 -11.17 19.56
CA VAL A 227 -6.41 -11.92 20.50
C VAL A 227 -6.12 -13.42 20.40
N MET A 228 -6.01 -13.95 19.17
CA MET A 228 -5.65 -15.35 18.92
C MET A 228 -4.30 -15.72 19.54
N LYS A 229 -3.25 -14.92 19.30
CA LYS A 229 -1.91 -15.18 19.83
C LYS A 229 -1.87 -15.14 21.35
N LYS A 230 -2.52 -14.17 22.00
CA LYS A 230 -2.59 -14.11 23.46
C LYS A 230 -3.28 -15.33 24.06
N SER A 231 -4.36 -15.78 23.42
CA SER A 231 -5.05 -17.02 23.81
C SER A 231 -4.13 -18.26 23.67
N VAL A 232 -3.43 -18.40 22.55
CA VAL A 232 -2.49 -19.53 22.33
C VAL A 232 -1.30 -19.46 23.29
N ALA A 233 -0.77 -18.26 23.56
CA ALA A 233 0.31 -18.05 24.52
C ALA A 233 -0.10 -18.53 25.92
N TYR A 234 -1.33 -18.22 26.35
CA TYR A 234 -1.89 -18.74 27.59
C TYR A 234 -1.98 -20.28 27.60
N LEU A 235 -2.37 -20.90 26.48
CA LEU A 235 -2.46 -22.36 26.36
C LEU A 235 -1.11 -23.07 26.23
N THR A 236 -0.03 -22.36 25.88
CA THR A 236 1.28 -22.95 25.54
C THR A 236 1.85 -23.83 26.65
N PRO A 237 1.90 -23.43 27.94
CA PRO A 237 2.38 -24.31 29.01
C PRO A 237 1.59 -25.62 29.13
N PHE A 238 0.28 -25.57 28.86
CA PHE A 238 -0.59 -26.75 28.90
C PHE A 238 -0.40 -27.64 27.66
N LEU A 239 -0.18 -27.04 26.49
CA LEU A 239 0.13 -27.75 25.25
C LEU A 239 1.47 -28.48 25.33
N GLU A 240 2.48 -27.87 25.95
CA GLU A 240 3.79 -28.50 26.15
C GLU A 240 3.69 -29.70 27.09
N ALA A 241 2.92 -29.55 28.19
CA ALA A 241 2.63 -30.65 29.10
C ALA A 241 1.83 -31.79 28.43
N GLU A 242 0.88 -31.47 27.54
CA GLU A 242 0.10 -32.46 26.79
C GLU A 242 0.94 -33.12 25.67
N LYS A 243 1.77 -32.37 24.93
CA LYS A 243 2.67 -32.91 23.89
C LYS A 243 3.72 -33.85 24.46
N ALA A 244 4.20 -33.58 25.68
CA ALA A 244 5.06 -34.52 26.40
C ALA A 244 4.34 -35.83 26.75
N ALA A 245 3.00 -35.82 26.82
CA ALA A 245 2.16 -36.99 27.11
C ALA A 245 1.58 -37.67 25.85
N MET A 246 1.43 -36.97 24.71
CA MET A 246 0.92 -37.47 23.43
C MET A 246 1.51 -36.70 22.23
N PRO A 247 2.37 -37.30 21.39
CA PRO A 247 2.86 -36.67 20.16
C PRO A 247 1.84 -36.82 19.01
N GLY A 248 1.41 -35.73 18.34
CA GLY A 248 0.68 -35.86 17.06
C GLY A 248 -0.24 -34.73 16.53
N ALA A 249 -0.35 -33.56 17.16
CA ALA A 249 -1.20 -32.46 16.64
C ALA A 249 -0.71 -31.95 15.26
N ARG A 250 -1.63 -31.77 14.28
CA ARG A 250 -1.29 -31.47 12.88
C ARG A 250 -1.88 -30.12 12.46
N SER A 251 -1.04 -29.17 12.03
CA SER A 251 -1.46 -27.86 11.48
C SER A 251 -2.00 -28.00 10.04
N GLN A 252 -2.63 -26.94 9.48
CA GLN A 252 -3.07 -26.92 8.07
C GLN A 252 -1.91 -26.87 7.07
N GLY A 253 -0.70 -26.62 7.55
CA GLY A 253 0.52 -26.53 6.78
C GLY A 253 1.53 -25.59 7.46
N LYS A 254 2.80 -25.74 7.11
CA LYS A 254 3.90 -24.95 7.64
C LYS A 254 4.50 -24.07 6.55
N VAL A 255 4.52 -22.76 6.78
CA VAL A 255 5.02 -21.76 5.83
C VAL A 255 6.26 -21.09 6.38
N LEU A 256 7.36 -21.12 5.63
CA LEU A 256 8.57 -20.37 5.96
C LEU A 256 8.53 -19.02 5.24
N MET A 257 8.71 -17.93 5.98
CA MET A 257 8.75 -16.57 5.45
C MET A 257 10.14 -15.96 5.69
N ALA A 258 10.70 -15.27 4.69
CA ALA A 258 11.97 -14.56 4.83
C ALA A 258 12.00 -13.32 3.93
N THR A 259 12.57 -12.21 4.43
CA THR A 259 13.04 -11.14 3.55
C THR A 259 14.43 -11.53 3.04
N VAL A 260 14.60 -11.49 1.72
CA VAL A 260 15.80 -12.02 1.05
C VAL A 260 17.07 -11.27 1.47
N LYS A 261 18.22 -11.90 1.18
CA LYS A 261 19.55 -11.39 1.50
C LYS A 261 19.72 -9.91 1.08
N GLY A 262 20.34 -9.13 1.96
CA GLY A 262 20.65 -7.72 1.74
C GLY A 262 19.43 -6.77 1.74
N ASP A 263 18.21 -7.26 1.96
CA ASP A 263 17.01 -6.43 2.11
C ASP A 263 16.49 -6.47 3.56
N VAL A 264 16.02 -5.33 4.04
CA VAL A 264 15.76 -5.05 5.46
C VAL A 264 14.28 -4.79 5.77
N HIS A 265 13.45 -4.62 4.76
CA HIS A 265 12.06 -4.23 4.98
C HIS A 265 11.17 -5.45 5.17
N ASP A 266 10.38 -5.44 6.23
CA ASP A 266 9.56 -6.60 6.61
C ASP A 266 8.10 -6.29 6.94
N ILE A 267 7.65 -5.03 6.88
CA ILE A 267 6.26 -4.66 7.22
C ILE A 267 5.26 -5.54 6.45
N GLY A 268 5.40 -5.62 5.12
CA GLY A 268 4.54 -6.47 4.29
C GLY A 268 4.66 -7.96 4.60
N LYS A 269 5.87 -8.46 4.89
CA LYS A 269 6.09 -9.87 5.30
C LYS A 269 5.39 -10.19 6.61
N ASN A 270 5.46 -9.28 7.59
CA ASN A 270 4.86 -9.46 8.91
C ASN A 270 3.34 -9.47 8.79
N ILE A 271 2.78 -8.59 7.96
CA ILE A 271 1.34 -8.60 7.62
C ILE A 271 0.93 -9.96 7.04
N VAL A 272 1.65 -10.48 6.03
CA VAL A 272 1.33 -11.79 5.43
C VAL A 272 1.44 -12.91 6.46
N SER A 273 2.48 -12.89 7.30
CA SER A 273 2.70 -13.89 8.35
C SER A 273 1.57 -13.91 9.37
N VAL A 274 1.09 -12.74 9.79
CA VAL A 274 -0.07 -12.60 10.68
C VAL A 274 -1.34 -13.15 10.01
N VAL A 275 -1.60 -12.75 8.76
CA VAL A 275 -2.79 -13.19 8.02
C VAL A 275 -2.79 -14.71 7.75
N LEU A 276 -1.64 -15.32 7.50
CA LEU A 276 -1.50 -16.77 7.39
C LEU A 276 -1.70 -17.46 8.75
N GLY A 277 -1.12 -16.92 9.83
CA GLY A 277 -1.35 -17.41 11.18
C GLY A 277 -2.82 -17.38 11.59
N CYS A 278 -3.57 -16.35 11.15
CA CYS A 278 -5.02 -16.27 11.31
C CYS A 278 -5.79 -17.42 10.65
N ASN A 279 -5.19 -18.11 9.69
CA ASN A 279 -5.81 -19.20 8.93
C ASN A 279 -5.20 -20.57 9.26
N ASN A 280 -4.67 -20.74 10.48
CA ASN A 280 -4.14 -22.01 11.02
C ASN A 280 -2.89 -22.56 10.31
N PHE A 281 -2.14 -21.70 9.63
CA PHE A 281 -0.79 -22.05 9.14
C PHE A 281 0.25 -21.82 10.24
N GLU A 282 1.18 -22.77 10.41
CA GLU A 282 2.37 -22.56 11.23
C GLU A 282 3.35 -21.70 10.43
N VAL A 283 3.59 -20.46 10.87
CA VAL A 283 4.48 -19.53 10.17
C VAL A 283 5.84 -19.46 10.86
N ILE A 284 6.90 -19.78 10.14
CA ILE A 284 8.29 -19.64 10.58
C ILE A 284 8.89 -18.43 9.87
N ASP A 285 9.01 -17.33 10.60
CA ASP A 285 9.63 -16.10 10.09
C ASP A 285 11.13 -16.07 10.42
N LEU A 286 11.98 -16.04 9.39
CA LEU A 286 13.44 -15.97 9.55
C LEU A 286 13.97 -14.54 9.71
N GLY A 287 13.10 -13.54 9.63
CA GLY A 287 13.46 -12.13 9.69
C GLY A 287 13.94 -11.58 8.34
N VAL A 288 14.94 -10.70 8.41
CA VAL A 288 15.46 -9.94 7.27
C VAL A 288 16.90 -10.25 6.94
N MET A 289 17.34 -9.86 5.73
CA MET A 289 18.68 -10.13 5.21
C MET A 289 19.06 -11.62 5.26
N VAL A 290 18.11 -12.51 4.97
CA VAL A 290 18.32 -13.95 5.17
C VAL A 290 18.97 -14.59 3.92
N PRO A 291 20.16 -15.23 4.05
CA PRO A 291 20.79 -15.92 2.93
C PRO A 291 19.99 -17.11 2.42
N ALA A 292 20.09 -17.41 1.12
CA ALA A 292 19.43 -18.56 0.49
C ALA A 292 19.73 -19.88 1.22
N GLU A 293 20.99 -20.12 1.59
CA GLU A 293 21.42 -21.29 2.36
C GLU A 293 20.61 -21.47 3.65
N LYS A 294 20.52 -20.43 4.48
CA LYS A 294 19.77 -20.46 5.75
C LYS A 294 18.27 -20.69 5.54
N ILE A 295 17.70 -20.12 4.47
CA ILE A 295 16.29 -20.33 4.08
C ILE A 295 16.06 -21.81 3.78
N LEU A 296 16.88 -22.39 2.89
CA LEU A 296 16.69 -23.75 2.41
C LEU A 296 17.05 -24.80 3.45
N GLU A 297 18.10 -24.59 4.24
CA GLU A 297 18.45 -25.44 5.38
C GLU A 297 17.33 -25.47 6.42
N THR A 298 16.76 -24.30 6.76
CA THR A 298 15.68 -24.23 7.74
C THR A 298 14.39 -24.83 7.19
N ALA A 299 14.09 -24.61 5.91
CA ALA A 299 12.95 -25.23 5.23
C ALA A 299 13.00 -26.77 5.33
N ASN A 300 14.18 -27.36 5.05
CA ASN A 300 14.38 -28.80 5.14
C ASN A 300 14.35 -29.29 6.59
N ARG A 301 15.07 -28.62 7.51
CA ARG A 301 15.13 -28.99 8.93
C ARG A 301 13.76 -28.96 9.62
N GLN A 302 12.92 -27.98 9.27
CA GLN A 302 11.61 -27.78 9.90
C GLN A 302 10.48 -28.51 9.18
N GLY A 303 10.75 -29.15 8.04
CA GLY A 303 9.77 -29.85 7.22
C GLY A 303 8.64 -28.93 6.76
N VAL A 304 8.99 -27.79 6.15
CA VAL A 304 8.01 -26.78 5.73
C VAL A 304 7.31 -27.19 4.42
N ASP A 305 6.06 -26.79 4.26
CA ASP A 305 5.26 -27.11 3.08
C ASP A 305 5.37 -26.04 2.00
N VAL A 306 5.63 -24.77 2.37
CA VAL A 306 5.73 -23.62 1.46
C VAL A 306 6.86 -22.69 1.90
N ILE A 307 7.58 -22.11 0.94
CA ILE A 307 8.57 -21.05 1.18
C ILE A 307 8.05 -19.75 0.57
N GLY A 308 8.02 -18.66 1.33
CA GLY A 308 7.66 -17.31 0.88
C GLY A 308 8.83 -16.33 1.02
N LEU A 309 9.11 -15.60 -0.06
CA LEU A 309 10.16 -14.61 -0.13
C LEU A 309 9.59 -13.20 -0.27
N SER A 310 10.16 -12.27 0.50
CA SER A 310 9.83 -10.84 0.47
C SER A 310 11.01 -10.00 -0.01
N GLY A 311 10.72 -8.92 -0.74
CA GLY A 311 11.73 -7.93 -1.18
C GLY A 311 11.10 -6.58 -1.53
N LEU A 312 11.77 -5.50 -1.14
CA LEU A 312 11.38 -4.11 -1.39
C LEU A 312 12.19 -3.46 -2.51
N ILE A 313 13.49 -3.76 -2.63
CA ILE A 313 14.38 -3.10 -3.59
C ILE A 313 14.61 -3.95 -4.84
N THR A 314 15.08 -3.35 -5.94
CA THR A 314 15.28 -4.06 -7.21
C THR A 314 16.34 -5.17 -7.14
N PRO A 315 17.44 -5.05 -6.36
CA PRO A 315 18.40 -6.15 -6.18
C PRO A 315 17.79 -7.41 -5.55
N SER A 316 16.73 -7.26 -4.75
CA SER A 316 16.03 -8.38 -4.10
C SER A 316 15.40 -9.35 -5.11
N LEU A 317 15.11 -8.89 -6.32
CA LEU A 317 14.58 -9.73 -7.39
C LEU A 317 15.60 -10.76 -7.89
N ASP A 318 16.89 -10.41 -7.91
CA ASP A 318 17.97 -11.32 -8.29
C ASP A 318 18.19 -12.36 -7.19
N GLU A 319 18.11 -11.96 -5.92
CA GLU A 319 18.18 -12.89 -4.78
C GLU A 319 17.03 -13.90 -4.80
N MET A 320 15.80 -13.48 -5.16
CA MET A 320 14.68 -14.40 -5.34
C MET A 320 14.91 -15.40 -6.47
N ALA A 321 15.48 -14.96 -7.60
CA ALA A 321 15.86 -15.85 -8.69
C ALA A 321 16.99 -16.82 -8.27
N HIS A 322 17.95 -16.35 -7.48
CA HIS A 322 19.01 -17.19 -6.92
C HIS A 322 18.46 -18.27 -5.98
N VAL A 323 17.53 -17.92 -5.09
CA VAL A 323 16.85 -18.92 -4.24
C VAL A 323 16.13 -19.96 -5.09
N ALA A 324 15.42 -19.56 -6.15
CA ALA A 324 14.76 -20.49 -7.07
C ALA A 324 15.76 -21.45 -7.76
N GLN A 325 16.92 -20.94 -8.20
CA GLN A 325 18.00 -21.75 -8.77
C GLN A 325 18.57 -22.76 -7.74
N GLU A 326 18.80 -22.32 -6.50
CA GLU A 326 19.30 -23.19 -5.43
C GLU A 326 18.27 -24.24 -5.03
N MET A 327 16.98 -23.90 -5.01
CA MET A 327 15.90 -24.88 -4.82
C MET A 327 15.91 -25.96 -5.91
N GLU A 328 16.13 -25.59 -7.17
CA GLU A 328 16.28 -26.57 -8.25
C GLU A 328 17.55 -27.41 -8.11
N ARG A 329 18.68 -26.78 -7.78
CA ARG A 329 19.97 -27.46 -7.57
C ARG A 329 19.90 -28.51 -6.46
N LEU A 330 19.16 -28.22 -5.39
CA LEU A 330 18.92 -29.12 -4.27
C LEU A 330 17.76 -30.12 -4.51
N GLY A 331 17.10 -30.04 -5.67
CA GLY A 331 16.00 -30.95 -6.02
C GLY A 331 14.72 -30.76 -5.21
N LEU A 332 14.55 -29.58 -4.58
CA LEU A 332 13.33 -29.26 -3.83
C LEU A 332 12.14 -29.16 -4.78
N ARG A 333 10.93 -29.46 -4.28
CA ARG A 333 9.67 -29.38 -5.06
C ARG A 333 8.54 -28.66 -4.31
N LEU A 334 8.89 -28.00 -3.21
CA LEU A 334 7.97 -27.16 -2.43
C LEU A 334 7.50 -25.95 -3.25
N PRO A 335 6.27 -25.48 -3.08
CA PRO A 335 5.84 -24.19 -3.63
C PRO A 335 6.69 -23.02 -3.11
N LEU A 336 7.07 -22.14 -4.04
CA LEU A 336 7.79 -20.89 -3.81
C LEU A 336 6.86 -19.71 -4.06
N LEU A 337 6.57 -18.92 -3.02
CA LEU A 337 5.81 -17.68 -3.10
C LEU A 337 6.74 -16.48 -3.22
N ILE A 338 6.44 -15.59 -4.14
CA ILE A 338 7.18 -14.35 -4.40
C ILE A 338 6.27 -13.16 -4.10
N GLY A 339 6.71 -12.24 -3.23
CA GLY A 339 5.97 -11.03 -2.88
C GLY A 339 6.88 -9.87 -2.47
N GLY A 340 6.29 -8.68 -2.27
CA GLY A 340 6.99 -7.44 -1.93
C GLY A 340 6.96 -6.39 -3.04
N ALA A 341 7.33 -5.14 -2.73
CA ALA A 341 7.00 -3.96 -3.56
C ALA A 341 7.59 -3.99 -4.98
N THR A 342 8.78 -4.55 -5.15
CA THR A 342 9.43 -4.66 -6.48
C THR A 342 8.98 -5.87 -7.29
N THR A 343 8.24 -6.79 -6.67
CA THR A 343 7.79 -8.02 -7.34
C THR A 343 6.58 -7.78 -8.22
N SER A 344 6.45 -8.58 -9.29
CA SER A 344 5.26 -8.56 -10.15
C SER A 344 5.01 -9.92 -10.78
N ARG A 345 3.76 -10.15 -11.23
CA ARG A 345 3.39 -11.36 -11.99
C ARG A 345 4.27 -11.54 -13.22
N ALA A 346 4.54 -10.45 -13.95
CA ALA A 346 5.35 -10.45 -15.16
C ALA A 346 6.80 -10.80 -14.85
N HIS A 347 7.42 -10.14 -13.85
CA HIS A 347 8.81 -10.45 -13.47
C HIS A 347 8.95 -11.91 -13.00
N THR A 348 8.04 -12.36 -12.13
CA THR A 348 8.04 -13.73 -11.62
C THR A 348 7.97 -14.76 -12.74
N ALA A 349 7.04 -14.59 -13.69
CA ALA A 349 6.85 -15.51 -14.81
C ALA A 349 8.06 -15.59 -15.77
N VAL A 350 8.78 -14.48 -15.95
CA VAL A 350 9.85 -14.31 -16.95
C VAL A 350 11.24 -14.56 -16.38
N LYS A 351 11.47 -14.22 -15.10
CA LYS A 351 12.82 -14.15 -14.51
C LYS A 351 13.05 -15.04 -13.30
N ILE A 352 12.00 -15.55 -12.65
CA ILE A 352 12.14 -16.38 -11.44
C ILE A 352 11.66 -17.81 -11.74
N ALA A 353 10.40 -17.96 -12.15
CA ALA A 353 9.79 -19.27 -12.40
C ALA A 353 10.57 -20.16 -13.38
N PRO A 354 11.23 -19.65 -14.46
CA PRO A 354 12.01 -20.51 -15.35
C PRO A 354 13.21 -21.21 -14.69
N HIS A 355 13.67 -20.74 -13.53
CA HIS A 355 14.81 -21.31 -12.82
C HIS A 355 14.44 -22.47 -11.88
N TYR A 356 13.14 -22.74 -11.69
CA TYR A 356 12.67 -23.73 -10.72
C TYR A 356 11.51 -24.56 -11.28
N ARG A 357 11.62 -25.89 -11.22
CA ARG A 357 10.57 -26.79 -11.75
C ARG A 357 9.40 -26.97 -10.79
N GLY A 358 9.56 -26.61 -9.51
CA GLY A 358 8.45 -26.61 -8.57
C GLY A 358 7.52 -25.41 -8.77
N PRO A 359 6.36 -25.38 -8.09
CA PRO A 359 5.42 -24.27 -8.21
C PRO A 359 6.05 -22.95 -7.79
N THR A 360 6.08 -21.96 -8.69
CA THR A 360 6.45 -20.58 -8.36
C THR A 360 5.25 -19.69 -8.56
N VAL A 361 4.83 -18.94 -7.54
CA VAL A 361 3.60 -18.13 -7.56
C VAL A 361 3.87 -16.73 -7.05
N HIS A 362 3.46 -15.72 -7.82
CA HIS A 362 3.45 -14.32 -7.36
C HIS A 362 2.20 -14.06 -6.52
N VAL A 363 2.37 -13.50 -5.33
CA VAL A 363 1.29 -13.10 -4.43
C VAL A 363 1.30 -11.58 -4.31
N VAL A 364 0.17 -10.96 -4.65
CA VAL A 364 0.08 -9.50 -4.79
C VAL A 364 0.05 -8.80 -3.43
N ASP A 365 -0.71 -9.34 -2.49
CA ASP A 365 -1.03 -8.72 -1.20
C ASP A 365 -1.37 -9.81 -0.17
N ALA A 366 -1.53 -9.42 1.10
CA ALA A 366 -1.78 -10.37 2.18
C ALA A 366 -3.16 -11.03 2.06
N SER A 367 -4.16 -10.31 1.55
CA SER A 367 -5.51 -10.83 1.34
C SER A 367 -5.57 -12.06 0.45
N ARG A 368 -4.68 -12.13 -0.56
CA ARG A 368 -4.62 -13.26 -1.49
C ARG A 368 -3.74 -14.41 -1.00
N ALA A 369 -2.83 -14.17 -0.05
CA ALA A 369 -1.86 -15.16 0.41
C ALA A 369 -2.55 -16.44 0.93
N VAL A 370 -3.62 -16.30 1.70
CA VAL A 370 -4.39 -17.41 2.29
C VAL A 370 -4.99 -18.29 1.21
N GLY A 371 -5.69 -17.71 0.24
CA GLY A 371 -6.33 -18.44 -0.84
C GLY A 371 -5.31 -19.19 -1.72
N VAL A 372 -4.13 -18.59 -1.93
CA VAL A 372 -3.03 -19.21 -2.67
C VAL A 372 -2.45 -20.41 -1.91
N VAL A 373 -2.04 -20.23 -0.65
CA VAL A 373 -1.46 -21.31 0.16
C VAL A 373 -2.46 -22.46 0.33
N SER A 374 -3.72 -22.15 0.66
CA SER A 374 -4.78 -23.15 0.80
C SER A 374 -5.01 -23.95 -0.49
N SER A 375 -4.92 -23.30 -1.66
CA SER A 375 -5.05 -23.98 -2.95
C SER A 375 -3.85 -24.86 -3.27
N LEU A 376 -2.63 -24.44 -2.88
CA LEU A 376 -1.38 -25.18 -3.11
C LEU A 376 -1.23 -26.41 -2.22
N LEU A 377 -1.85 -26.41 -1.04
CA LEU A 377 -1.81 -27.52 -0.07
C LEU A 377 -3.02 -28.46 -0.18
N SER A 378 -4.08 -28.06 -0.88
CA SER A 378 -5.29 -28.87 -1.08
C SER A 378 -5.08 -29.97 -2.12
N GLU A 379 -5.41 -31.23 -1.79
CA GLU A 379 -5.30 -32.36 -2.72
C GLU A 379 -6.15 -32.18 -3.99
N ASP A 380 -7.38 -31.68 -3.85
CA ASP A 380 -8.32 -31.51 -4.97
C ASP A 380 -8.04 -30.27 -5.82
N ARG A 381 -7.66 -29.15 -5.19
CA ARG A 381 -7.52 -27.85 -5.88
C ARG A 381 -6.14 -27.62 -6.47
N LYS A 382 -5.09 -28.22 -5.89
CA LYS A 382 -3.69 -27.98 -6.28
C LYS A 382 -3.45 -28.20 -7.77
N ALA A 383 -3.87 -29.35 -8.30
CA ALA A 383 -3.59 -29.68 -9.70
C ALA A 383 -4.24 -28.69 -10.68
N ALA A 384 -5.48 -28.27 -10.41
CA ALA A 384 -6.17 -27.27 -11.23
C ALA A 384 -5.52 -25.89 -11.11
N TYR A 385 -5.18 -25.47 -9.90
CA TYR A 385 -4.53 -24.19 -9.63
C TYR A 385 -3.17 -24.08 -10.32
N LEU A 386 -2.34 -25.12 -10.23
CA LEU A 386 -1.02 -25.15 -10.87
C LEU A 386 -1.11 -25.05 -12.39
N ARG A 387 -2.03 -25.78 -13.02
CA ARG A 387 -2.27 -25.66 -14.47
C ARG A 387 -2.67 -24.24 -14.88
N GLN A 388 -3.53 -23.60 -14.11
CA GLN A 388 -3.93 -22.21 -14.37
C GLN A 388 -2.75 -21.25 -14.21
N ASN A 389 -1.94 -21.41 -13.16
CA ASN A 389 -0.75 -20.59 -12.93
C ASN A 389 0.28 -20.76 -14.06
N GLU A 390 0.56 -21.99 -14.48
CA GLU A 390 1.47 -22.28 -15.60
C GLU A 390 0.98 -21.67 -16.91
N ALA A 391 -0.31 -21.79 -17.22
CA ALA A 391 -0.91 -21.19 -18.41
C ALA A 391 -0.83 -19.65 -18.38
N ASP A 392 -1.09 -19.04 -17.22
CA ASP A 392 -0.97 -17.60 -17.02
C ASP A 392 0.48 -17.13 -17.17
N GLN A 393 1.44 -17.85 -16.60
CA GLN A 393 2.86 -17.53 -16.73
C GLN A 393 3.35 -17.69 -18.16
N GLU A 394 2.90 -18.71 -18.86
CA GLU A 394 3.23 -18.93 -20.27
C GLU A 394 2.67 -17.81 -21.15
N ARG A 395 1.42 -17.40 -20.90
CA ARG A 395 0.83 -16.22 -21.56
C ARG A 395 1.69 -14.98 -21.31
N LEU A 396 2.05 -14.70 -20.05
CA LEU A 396 2.87 -13.54 -19.68
C LEU A 396 4.27 -13.58 -20.32
N ARG A 397 4.90 -14.76 -20.41
CA ARG A 397 6.18 -14.94 -21.12
C ARG A 397 6.04 -14.64 -22.60
N ARG A 398 5.02 -15.18 -23.28
CA ARG A 398 4.76 -14.91 -24.69
C ARG A 398 4.46 -13.44 -24.96
N GLU A 399 3.65 -12.80 -24.12
CA GLU A 399 3.39 -11.36 -24.20
C GLU A 399 4.67 -10.55 -24.00
N PHE A 400 5.50 -10.94 -23.04
CA PHE A 400 6.79 -10.30 -22.81
C PHE A 400 7.73 -10.48 -24.00
N GLU A 401 7.81 -11.68 -24.58
CA GLU A 401 8.61 -11.98 -25.77
C GLU A 401 8.11 -11.24 -27.01
N ALA A 402 6.80 -11.17 -27.23
CA ALA A 402 6.19 -10.40 -28.31
C ALA A 402 6.42 -8.88 -28.15
N ARG A 403 6.42 -8.38 -26.90
CA ARG A 403 6.78 -6.99 -26.58
C ARG A 403 8.29 -6.73 -26.57
N ASN A 404 9.10 -7.80 -26.55
CA ASN A 404 10.56 -7.77 -26.58
C ASN A 404 11.13 -7.63 -27.99
N ASN A 405 10.33 -7.17 -28.96
CA ASN A 405 10.91 -6.44 -30.07
C ASN A 405 11.72 -5.30 -29.44
N VAL A 406 13.05 -5.46 -29.48
CA VAL A 406 14.03 -4.48 -29.01
C VAL A 406 13.52 -3.13 -29.43
N LYS A 407 13.06 -2.32 -28.46
CA LYS A 407 12.52 -1.00 -28.80
C LYS A 407 13.63 -0.29 -29.53
N GLU A 408 13.32 0.32 -30.66
CA GLU A 408 14.30 1.10 -31.39
C GLU A 408 14.70 2.28 -30.49
N LEU A 409 15.86 2.12 -29.85
CA LEU A 409 16.46 3.13 -29.00
C LEU A 409 17.37 4.01 -29.85
N LEU A 410 17.51 5.25 -29.43
CA LEU A 410 18.60 6.10 -29.87
C LEU A 410 19.91 5.53 -29.31
N THR A 411 20.99 5.70 -30.07
CA THR A 411 22.33 5.54 -29.52
C THR A 411 22.54 6.54 -28.37
N ILE A 412 23.43 6.23 -27.44
CA ILE A 412 23.75 7.14 -26.33
C ILE A 412 24.21 8.51 -26.82
N GLN A 413 24.93 8.56 -27.95
CA GLN A 413 25.37 9.81 -28.57
C GLN A 413 24.20 10.63 -29.12
N GLU A 414 23.28 10.03 -29.88
CA GLU A 414 22.07 10.71 -30.36
C GLU A 414 21.18 11.17 -29.19
N ALA A 415 21.10 10.39 -28.11
CA ALA A 415 20.35 10.78 -26.92
C ALA A 415 20.99 12.00 -26.23
N ARG A 416 22.32 12.06 -26.14
CA ARG A 416 23.07 13.22 -25.60
C ARG A 416 22.87 14.48 -26.44
N GLU A 417 22.79 14.35 -27.76
CA GLU A 417 22.48 15.47 -28.67
C GLU A 417 21.07 16.04 -28.47
N ARG A 418 20.13 15.19 -28.02
CA ARG A 418 18.74 15.54 -27.68
C ARG A 418 18.53 15.87 -26.20
N ARG A 419 19.58 16.24 -25.47
CA ARG A 419 19.46 16.75 -24.09
C ARG A 419 18.68 18.07 -24.04
N PRO A 420 18.04 18.40 -22.91
CA PRO A 420 17.52 19.75 -22.66
C PRO A 420 18.62 20.79 -22.84
N ARG A 421 18.27 21.96 -23.40
CA ARG A 421 19.21 23.06 -23.60
C ARG A 421 18.79 24.23 -22.73
N PHE A 422 19.71 24.69 -21.90
CA PHE A 422 19.51 25.83 -21.00
C PHE A 422 20.53 26.92 -21.36
N GLU A 423 20.08 28.17 -21.35
CA GLU A 423 20.95 29.34 -21.51
C GLU A 423 21.67 29.62 -20.18
N TRP A 424 22.70 28.83 -19.86
CA TRP A 424 23.42 28.87 -18.57
C TRP A 424 24.02 30.22 -18.22
N SER A 425 24.30 31.07 -19.22
CA SER A 425 24.72 32.45 -19.00
C SER A 425 23.64 33.30 -18.30
N GLN A 426 22.36 32.96 -18.49
CA GLN A 426 21.18 33.65 -17.95
C GLN A 426 20.48 32.85 -16.85
N THR A 427 20.73 31.55 -16.74
CA THR A 427 20.17 30.72 -15.66
C THR A 427 20.56 31.26 -14.29
N ALA A 428 19.57 31.45 -13.42
CA ALA A 428 19.78 31.80 -12.03
C ALA A 428 20.38 30.59 -11.28
N ILE A 429 21.55 30.78 -10.68
CA ILE A 429 22.22 29.79 -9.84
C ILE A 429 22.42 30.43 -8.48
N ASP A 430 21.61 29.99 -7.52
CA ASP A 430 21.67 30.47 -6.14
C ASP A 430 22.85 29.82 -5.41
N VAL A 431 23.57 30.63 -4.63
CA VAL A 431 24.71 30.19 -3.85
C VAL A 431 24.24 29.76 -2.47
N PRO A 432 24.50 28.51 -2.05
CA PRO A 432 24.16 28.06 -0.72
C PRO A 432 24.79 28.91 0.38
N ALA A 433 24.08 29.08 1.50
CA ALA A 433 24.57 29.82 2.66
C ALA A 433 25.80 29.17 3.34
N PHE A 434 26.12 27.92 2.98
CA PHE A 434 27.33 27.22 3.38
C PHE A 434 27.66 26.11 2.37
N THR A 435 28.94 25.73 2.31
CA THR A 435 29.39 24.50 1.65
C THR A 435 29.95 23.52 2.67
N GLY A 436 29.99 22.23 2.32
CA GLY A 436 30.29 21.14 3.24
C GLY A 436 29.05 20.58 3.93
N LEU A 437 29.27 19.80 4.99
CA LEU A 437 28.22 19.04 5.68
C LEU A 437 27.73 19.71 6.97
N ARG A 438 26.47 19.49 7.30
CA ARG A 438 25.84 19.78 8.59
C ARG A 438 25.11 18.55 9.09
N ALA A 439 25.52 18.07 10.26
CA ALA A 439 24.82 16.99 10.95
C ALA A 439 23.62 17.54 11.73
N VAL A 440 22.53 16.79 11.73
CA VAL A 440 21.32 16.98 12.52
C VAL A 440 21.26 15.82 13.51
N ALA A 441 21.88 16.01 14.68
CA ALA A 441 22.16 14.89 15.58
C ALA A 441 20.97 14.40 16.40
N ASN A 442 20.01 15.26 16.72
CA ASN A 442 18.84 14.94 17.55
C ASN A 442 17.70 15.91 17.22
N LEU A 443 16.99 15.69 16.11
CA LEU A 443 15.82 16.51 15.78
C LEU A 443 14.64 16.07 16.67
N PRO A 444 13.95 16.98 17.37
CA PRO A 444 12.73 16.65 18.10
C PRO A 444 11.66 16.08 17.16
N LEU A 445 11.04 14.96 17.56
CA LEU A 445 10.05 14.28 16.72
C LEU A 445 8.78 15.11 16.50
N ASP A 446 8.43 15.99 17.44
CA ASP A 446 7.31 16.93 17.34
C ASP A 446 7.48 17.93 16.19
N GLU A 447 8.72 18.26 15.79
CA GLU A 447 8.97 19.06 14.58
C GLU A 447 8.66 18.29 13.28
N LEU A 448 8.71 16.95 13.32
CA LEU A 448 8.44 16.09 12.16
C LEU A 448 6.97 15.74 12.00
N VAL A 449 6.21 15.63 13.10
CA VAL A 449 4.78 15.26 13.07
C VAL A 449 3.97 16.11 12.06
N PRO A 450 4.17 17.44 11.96
CA PRO A 450 3.47 18.25 10.98
C PRO A 450 3.72 17.89 9.52
N PHE A 451 4.84 17.24 9.20
CA PHE A 451 5.29 16.90 7.85
C PHE A 451 4.86 15.49 7.39
N ILE A 452 4.15 14.74 8.23
CA ILE A 452 3.71 13.38 7.88
C ILE A 452 2.66 13.44 6.75
N ASP A 453 2.96 12.78 5.64
CA ASP A 453 1.94 12.32 4.68
C ASP A 453 1.35 10.99 5.17
N TRP A 454 0.08 11.05 5.58
CA TRP A 454 -0.69 9.91 6.09
C TRP A 454 -1.23 9.00 4.98
N SER A 455 -1.24 9.42 3.72
CA SER A 455 -1.81 8.59 2.64
C SER A 455 -1.08 7.25 2.48
N PRO A 456 0.28 7.20 2.45
CA PRO A 456 0.98 5.93 2.39
C PRO A 456 0.94 5.14 3.70
N PHE A 457 0.64 5.77 4.84
CA PHE A 457 0.34 5.04 6.08
C PHE A 457 -0.91 4.17 5.92
N PHE A 458 -2.02 4.72 5.38
CA PHE A 458 -3.21 3.94 5.10
C PHE A 458 -2.97 2.84 4.06
N HIS A 459 -2.18 3.13 3.01
CA HIS A 459 -1.81 2.13 2.02
C HIS A 459 -1.05 0.93 2.60
N THR A 460 -0.21 1.16 3.61
CA THR A 460 0.50 0.10 4.35
C THR A 460 -0.48 -0.85 5.03
N TRP A 461 -1.62 -0.32 5.48
CA TRP A 461 -2.73 -1.06 6.07
C TRP A 461 -3.79 -1.51 5.06
N GLU A 462 -3.44 -1.57 3.77
CA GLU A 462 -4.34 -1.94 2.65
C GLU A 462 -5.62 -1.08 2.54
N LEU A 463 -5.66 0.09 3.18
CA LEU A 463 -6.74 1.07 3.04
C LEU A 463 -6.37 2.07 1.94
N ARG A 464 -7.01 1.93 0.77
CA ARG A 464 -6.76 2.79 -0.39
C ARG A 464 -7.54 4.09 -0.29
N GLY A 465 -6.83 5.21 -0.37
CA GLY A 465 -7.46 6.54 -0.35
C GLY A 465 -6.44 7.62 -0.01
N ARG A 466 -6.79 8.87 -0.34
CA ARG A 466 -5.98 10.04 -0.01
C ARG A 466 -6.40 10.60 1.35
N PHE A 467 -5.46 10.92 2.22
CA PHE A 467 -5.75 11.65 3.46
C PHE A 467 -5.96 13.16 3.17
N PRO A 468 -6.90 13.85 3.85
CA PRO A 468 -7.83 13.34 4.87
C PRO A 468 -9.12 12.72 4.32
N ALA A 469 -9.37 12.79 3.00
CA ALA A 469 -10.61 12.33 2.38
C ALA A 469 -10.98 10.87 2.68
N ILE A 470 -9.99 9.99 2.89
CA ILE A 470 -10.20 8.59 3.30
C ILE A 470 -10.96 8.44 4.62
N LEU A 471 -10.89 9.43 5.53
CA LEU A 471 -11.60 9.41 6.82
C LEU A 471 -13.13 9.54 6.66
N ASP A 472 -13.56 10.17 5.56
CA ASP A 472 -14.97 10.38 5.20
C ASP A 472 -15.46 9.37 4.16
N ASP A 473 -14.62 8.40 3.78
CA ASP A 473 -14.98 7.39 2.80
C ASP A 473 -16.16 6.53 3.32
N PRO A 474 -17.22 6.32 2.52
CA PRO A 474 -18.42 5.63 2.98
C PRO A 474 -18.21 4.14 3.25
N ALA A 475 -17.19 3.51 2.65
CA ALA A 475 -16.90 2.09 2.83
C ALA A 475 -15.82 1.86 3.89
N VAL A 476 -14.75 2.66 3.89
CA VAL A 476 -13.58 2.44 4.76
C VAL A 476 -13.37 3.51 5.84
N GLY A 477 -14.10 4.62 5.80
CA GLY A 477 -13.82 5.81 6.61
C GLY A 477 -13.91 5.60 8.11
N GLU A 478 -14.84 4.76 8.59
CA GLU A 478 -14.90 4.39 10.01
C GLU A 478 -13.62 3.69 10.47
N GLN A 479 -13.15 2.71 9.70
CA GLN A 479 -11.93 1.97 10.04
C GLN A 479 -10.68 2.83 9.86
N ALA A 480 -10.67 3.71 8.85
CA ALA A 480 -9.61 4.68 8.67
C ALA A 480 -9.51 5.64 9.87
N ARG A 481 -10.63 6.13 10.41
CA ARG A 481 -10.66 6.96 11.62
C ARG A 481 -10.12 6.23 12.84
N HIS A 482 -10.58 5.01 13.11
CA HIS A 482 -10.07 4.22 14.24
C HIS A 482 -8.57 3.93 14.11
N LEU A 483 -8.11 3.52 12.94
CA LEU A 483 -6.68 3.28 12.69
C LEU A 483 -5.87 4.56 12.89
N TYR A 484 -6.37 5.70 12.41
CA TYR A 484 -5.72 7.00 12.59
C TYR A 484 -5.65 7.41 14.06
N GLU A 485 -6.72 7.24 14.81
CA GLU A 485 -6.75 7.52 16.25
C GLU A 485 -5.74 6.67 17.03
N ASP A 486 -5.64 5.37 16.71
CA ASP A 486 -4.66 4.48 17.33
C ASP A 486 -3.22 4.86 16.96
N ALA A 487 -2.99 5.24 15.69
CA ALA A 487 -1.71 5.74 15.23
C ALA A 487 -1.32 7.04 15.93
N GLN A 488 -2.26 7.96 16.14
CA GLN A 488 -2.04 9.23 16.84
C GLN A 488 -1.69 8.99 18.32
N LYS A 489 -2.36 8.04 19.00
CA LYS A 489 -2.03 7.68 20.39
C LYS A 489 -0.60 7.14 20.49
N LEU A 490 -0.25 6.14 19.68
CA LEU A 490 1.09 5.56 19.71
C LEU A 490 2.16 6.58 19.28
N LEU A 491 1.88 7.43 18.29
CA LEU A 491 2.76 8.52 17.90
C LEU A 491 2.99 9.49 19.06
N GLN A 492 1.94 9.84 19.82
CA GLN A 492 2.06 10.70 20.99
C GLN A 492 2.95 10.06 22.07
N ASP A 493 2.81 8.75 22.30
CA ASP A 493 3.66 8.00 23.24
C ASP A 493 5.12 7.95 22.76
N ILE A 494 5.35 7.72 21.47
CA ILE A 494 6.68 7.75 20.85
C ILE A 494 7.34 9.11 21.03
N VAL A 495 6.61 10.20 20.77
CA VAL A 495 7.11 11.58 20.89
C VAL A 495 7.39 11.93 22.35
N ASN A 496 6.43 11.70 23.25
CA ASN A 496 6.56 12.03 24.67
C ASN A 496 7.64 11.21 25.38
N GLY A 497 7.70 9.91 25.08
CA GLY A 497 8.68 8.98 25.62
C GLY A 497 10.04 9.07 24.94
N LYS A 498 10.17 9.83 23.84
CA LYS A 498 11.37 9.89 22.99
C LYS A 498 11.86 8.48 22.61
N LEU A 499 10.90 7.63 22.23
CA LEU A 499 11.17 6.22 21.95
C LEU A 499 12.00 6.05 20.68
N TYR A 500 11.88 6.99 19.73
CA TYR A 500 12.72 7.06 18.53
C TYR A 500 13.68 8.24 18.56
N GLN A 501 14.78 8.11 17.81
CA GLN A 501 15.72 9.20 17.57
C GLN A 501 15.76 9.56 16.08
N ALA A 502 15.53 10.84 15.77
CA ALA A 502 15.68 11.37 14.42
C ALA A 502 17.09 11.95 14.23
N ARG A 503 17.85 11.33 13.33
CA ARG A 503 19.22 11.72 12.96
C ARG A 503 19.33 11.95 11.47
N GLY A 504 20.10 12.94 11.07
CA GLY A 504 20.31 13.25 9.67
C GLY A 504 21.60 13.98 9.39
N VAL A 505 21.93 14.09 8.11
CA VAL A 505 23.03 14.89 7.61
C VAL A 505 22.64 15.43 6.23
N TYR A 506 22.98 16.68 5.96
CA TYR A 506 22.85 17.28 4.64
C TYR A 506 24.05 18.18 4.37
N GLY A 507 24.27 18.50 3.10
CA GLY A 507 25.33 19.42 2.71
C GLY A 507 25.18 19.90 1.29
N PHE A 508 26.03 20.87 0.94
CA PHE A 508 26.11 21.46 -0.39
C PHE A 508 27.57 21.55 -0.82
N TRP A 509 27.83 21.34 -2.10
CA TRP A 509 29.17 21.41 -2.66
C TRP A 509 29.13 22.08 -4.01
N ALA A 510 30.21 22.79 -4.35
CA ALA A 510 30.42 23.24 -5.72
C ALA A 510 30.41 22.01 -6.64
N ALA A 511 29.68 22.12 -7.74
CA ALA A 511 29.46 21.02 -8.67
C ALA A 511 29.35 21.52 -10.11
N ASN A 512 29.75 20.67 -11.05
CA ASN A 512 29.51 20.90 -12.47
C ASN A 512 29.25 19.58 -13.19
N SER A 513 28.41 19.62 -14.21
CA SER A 513 28.18 18.45 -15.05
C SER A 513 29.30 18.25 -16.07
N ARG A 514 29.63 16.98 -16.33
CA ARG A 514 30.51 16.54 -17.42
C ARG A 514 29.83 15.38 -18.15
N GLY A 515 29.20 15.69 -19.29
CA GLY A 515 28.40 14.72 -20.02
C GLY A 515 27.17 14.31 -19.21
N ASP A 516 27.11 13.04 -18.80
CA ASP A 516 26.01 12.47 -18.03
C ASP A 516 26.32 12.35 -16.52
N ASP A 517 27.46 12.87 -16.08
CA ASP A 517 27.91 12.83 -14.68
C ASP A 517 27.94 14.22 -14.06
N VAL A 518 27.97 14.26 -12.73
CA VAL A 518 28.18 15.48 -11.95
C VAL A 518 29.41 15.30 -11.07
N ASP A 519 30.44 16.12 -11.31
CA ASP A 519 31.60 16.21 -10.43
C ASP A 519 31.28 17.12 -9.25
N VAL A 520 31.70 16.71 -8.06
CA VAL A 520 31.56 17.44 -6.81
C VAL A 520 32.94 17.82 -6.29
N TYR A 521 33.13 19.07 -5.91
CA TYR A 521 34.43 19.65 -5.56
C TYR A 521 34.54 20.04 -4.09
N ALA A 522 35.77 20.11 -3.58
CA ALA A 522 36.06 20.49 -2.21
C ALA A 522 35.71 21.96 -1.91
N ASP A 523 35.85 22.81 -2.92
CA ASP A 523 35.59 24.24 -2.85
C ASP A 523 35.27 24.82 -4.25
N GLU A 524 34.98 26.13 -4.29
CA GLU A 524 34.63 26.86 -5.51
C GLU A 524 35.79 27.01 -6.52
N SER A 525 37.03 26.66 -6.15
CA SER A 525 38.14 26.63 -7.11
C SER A 525 37.98 25.54 -8.16
N ARG A 526 37.18 24.49 -7.84
CA ARG A 526 36.89 23.33 -8.70
C ARG A 526 38.14 22.59 -9.17
N ARG A 527 39.20 22.61 -8.35
CA ARG A 527 40.47 21.90 -8.61
C ARG A 527 40.46 20.50 -8.02
N ASP A 528 40.05 20.40 -6.76
CA ASP A 528 40.05 19.15 -6.00
C ASP A 528 38.67 18.51 -6.04
N ARG A 529 38.54 17.44 -6.83
CA ARG A 529 37.30 16.67 -6.95
C ARG A 529 37.17 15.69 -5.79
N LEU A 530 36.08 15.79 -5.04
CA LEU A 530 35.74 14.90 -3.92
C LEU A 530 35.04 13.62 -4.38
N ALA A 531 34.09 13.75 -5.31
CA ALA A 531 33.26 12.65 -5.77
C ALA A 531 32.72 12.93 -7.19
N THR A 532 32.24 11.89 -7.85
CA THR A 532 31.46 11.98 -9.10
C THR A 532 30.19 11.17 -8.93
N PHE A 533 29.05 11.77 -9.22
CA PHE A 533 27.77 11.07 -9.31
C PHE A 533 27.47 10.74 -10.76
N HIS A 534 27.13 9.48 -11.02
CA HIS A 534 26.94 8.96 -12.36
C HIS A 534 25.46 8.74 -12.67
N PHE A 535 24.97 9.42 -13.71
CA PHE A 535 23.57 9.30 -14.11
C PHE A 535 23.40 8.59 -15.45
N LEU A 536 22.18 8.08 -15.63
CA LEU A 536 21.72 7.46 -16.87
C LEU A 536 20.83 8.44 -17.63
N ARG A 537 20.87 8.33 -18.95
CA ARG A 537 20.10 9.11 -19.91
C ARG A 537 19.01 8.28 -20.55
N GLN A 538 17.84 8.89 -20.72
CA GLN A 538 16.75 8.31 -21.52
C GLN A 538 17.22 8.01 -22.95
N GLN A 539 17.05 6.77 -23.44
CA GLN A 539 17.41 6.40 -24.83
C GLN A 539 16.19 6.14 -25.74
N MET A 540 14.97 6.23 -25.24
CA MET A 540 13.77 6.08 -26.06
C MET A 540 13.68 7.18 -27.13
N ARG A 541 13.25 6.82 -28.34
CA ARG A 541 12.87 7.82 -29.36
C ARG A 541 11.69 8.63 -28.87
N LYS A 542 11.81 9.95 -28.92
CA LYS A 542 10.76 10.90 -28.58
C LYS A 542 10.45 11.82 -29.76
N PRO A 543 9.24 12.42 -29.81
CA PRO A 543 8.92 13.48 -30.77
C PRO A 543 9.96 14.61 -30.72
N ALA A 544 10.14 15.33 -31.82
CA ALA A 544 11.20 16.34 -31.98
C ALA A 544 11.15 17.49 -30.95
N ASN A 545 10.01 17.74 -30.33
CA ASN A 545 9.81 18.76 -29.29
C ASN A 545 10.03 18.25 -27.86
N GLN A 546 10.52 17.01 -27.69
CA GLN A 546 10.80 16.42 -26.39
C GLN A 546 12.26 16.02 -26.26
N PHE A 547 12.78 16.13 -25.03
CA PHE A 547 14.18 15.87 -24.72
C PHE A 547 14.40 14.49 -24.10
N ASN A 548 15.60 13.97 -24.29
CA ASN A 548 16.12 12.77 -23.65
C ASN A 548 16.85 13.18 -22.37
N HIS A 549 16.14 13.14 -21.24
CA HIS A 549 16.61 13.68 -19.97
C HIS A 549 17.68 12.79 -19.31
N CYS A 550 18.62 13.45 -18.64
CA CYS A 550 19.57 12.94 -17.65
C CYS A 550 19.58 13.90 -16.45
N LEU A 551 19.74 13.42 -15.21
CA LEU A 551 19.76 14.32 -14.04
C LEU A 551 20.93 15.31 -14.08
N ALA A 552 22.07 14.92 -14.66
CA ALA A 552 23.21 15.81 -14.87
C ALA A 552 22.90 17.03 -15.74
N ASP A 553 21.85 16.98 -16.56
CA ASP A 553 21.44 18.12 -17.40
C ASP A 553 21.02 19.33 -16.56
N TYR A 554 20.63 19.13 -15.30
CA TYR A 554 20.15 20.16 -14.38
C TYR A 554 21.26 20.79 -13.54
N ILE A 555 22.53 20.55 -13.87
CA ILE A 555 23.70 21.17 -13.24
C ILE A 555 24.53 21.82 -14.34
N ALA A 556 25.01 23.05 -14.10
CA ALA A 556 25.75 23.80 -15.10
C ALA A 556 26.95 23.00 -15.61
N PRO A 557 27.11 22.86 -16.94
CA PRO A 557 28.26 22.19 -17.55
C PRO A 557 29.58 22.84 -17.15
N ALA A 558 30.63 22.05 -16.99
CA ALA A 558 31.96 22.55 -16.64
C ALA A 558 32.52 23.57 -17.66
N ASP A 559 32.11 23.45 -18.93
CA ASP A 559 32.49 24.36 -20.03
C ASP A 559 31.61 25.63 -20.12
N SER A 560 30.54 25.72 -19.32
CA SER A 560 29.69 26.92 -19.26
C SER A 560 30.36 28.12 -18.57
N GLY A 561 31.47 27.89 -17.87
CA GLY A 561 32.16 28.90 -17.06
C GLY A 561 31.46 29.24 -15.74
N ARG A 562 30.24 28.75 -15.50
CA ARG A 562 29.46 28.99 -14.28
C ARG A 562 29.80 27.97 -13.20
N CYS A 563 29.90 28.41 -11.95
CA CYS A 563 29.90 27.51 -10.79
C CYS A 563 28.45 27.20 -10.41
N ASP A 564 28.12 25.91 -10.27
CA ASP A 564 26.83 25.44 -9.79
C ASP A 564 27.04 24.60 -8.52
N TYR A 565 25.96 24.05 -7.97
CA TYR A 565 25.99 23.33 -6.71
C TYR A 565 25.14 22.07 -6.77
N LEU A 566 25.57 21.05 -6.02
CA LEU A 566 24.80 19.85 -5.77
C LEU A 566 24.65 19.70 -4.26
N GLY A 567 23.45 19.39 -3.80
CA GLY A 567 23.19 19.02 -2.41
C GLY A 567 23.02 17.52 -2.25
N ALA A 568 23.21 17.03 -1.03
CA ALA A 568 22.94 15.64 -0.68
C ALA A 568 22.42 15.54 0.76
N PHE A 569 21.67 14.48 1.06
CA PHE A 569 21.17 14.20 2.41
C PHE A 569 21.05 12.70 2.70
N ALA A 570 21.06 12.37 3.99
CA ALA A 570 20.64 11.10 4.55
C ALA A 570 19.97 11.34 5.90
N VAL A 571 18.78 10.77 6.11
CA VAL A 571 17.95 10.94 7.32
C VAL A 571 17.38 9.61 7.77
N THR A 572 17.21 9.46 9.08
CA THR A 572 16.49 8.34 9.69
C THR A 572 15.68 8.83 10.88
N ALA A 573 14.52 8.22 11.07
CA ALA A 573 13.76 8.28 12.32
C ALA A 573 13.57 6.87 12.92
N GLY A 574 14.37 5.90 12.46
CA GLY A 574 14.21 4.48 12.76
C GLY A 574 15.04 3.95 13.93
N LEU A 575 15.86 4.79 14.57
CA LEU A 575 16.65 4.38 15.73
C LEU A 575 15.73 4.25 16.95
N GLY A 576 15.61 3.05 17.52
CA GLY A 576 14.64 2.73 18.57
C GLY A 576 13.42 1.94 18.07
N THR A 577 13.21 1.86 16.74
CA THR A 577 12.05 1.20 16.15
C THR A 577 12.07 -0.31 16.34
N ASP A 578 13.22 -0.95 16.12
CA ASP A 578 13.35 -2.41 16.25
C ASP A 578 13.19 -2.84 17.72
N GLU A 579 13.68 -2.04 18.66
CA GLU A 579 13.50 -2.27 20.10
C GLU A 579 12.02 -2.19 20.50
N LEU A 580 11.31 -1.14 20.08
CA LEU A 580 9.89 -0.96 20.40
C LEU A 580 9.02 -2.03 19.72
N ALA A 581 9.28 -2.33 18.44
CA ALA A 581 8.55 -3.37 17.72
C ALA A 581 8.77 -4.74 18.37
N LYS A 582 9.99 -5.06 18.80
CA LYS A 582 10.31 -6.32 19.48
C LYS A 582 9.63 -6.44 20.86
N GLN A 583 9.46 -5.32 21.58
CA GLN A 583 8.68 -5.31 22.82
C GLN A 583 7.23 -5.72 22.54
N PHE A 584 6.58 -5.10 21.54
CA PHE A 584 5.23 -5.49 21.14
C PHE A 584 5.12 -6.92 20.64
N GLU A 585 6.11 -7.41 19.86
CA GLU A 585 6.14 -8.81 19.39
C GLU A 585 6.25 -9.80 20.57
N THR A 586 7.06 -9.46 21.59
CA THR A 586 7.21 -10.26 22.82
C THR A 586 5.88 -10.31 23.60
N ASP A 587 5.14 -9.21 23.60
CA ASP A 587 3.81 -9.10 24.23
C ASP A 587 2.66 -9.64 23.34
N HIS A 588 3.02 -10.30 22.23
CA HIS A 588 2.10 -10.86 21.24
C HIS A 588 1.16 -9.82 20.60
N ASP A 589 1.60 -8.56 20.50
CA ASP A 589 0.88 -7.44 19.91
C ASP A 589 1.41 -7.07 18.52
N ASP A 590 1.12 -7.90 17.53
CA ASP A 590 1.53 -7.65 16.14
C ASP A 590 0.97 -6.34 15.59
N TYR A 591 -0.19 -5.90 16.09
CA TYR A 591 -0.83 -4.65 15.66
C TYR A 591 0.06 -3.46 15.99
N ASN A 592 0.49 -3.36 17.24
CA ASN A 592 1.36 -2.27 17.67
C ASN A 592 2.80 -2.43 17.15
N ALA A 593 3.29 -3.66 16.95
CA ALA A 593 4.59 -3.87 16.30
C ALA A 593 4.61 -3.33 14.85
N ILE A 594 3.57 -3.63 14.05
CA ILE A 594 3.43 -3.10 12.68
C ILE A 594 3.18 -1.59 12.71
N MET A 595 2.36 -1.10 13.63
CA MET A 595 2.10 0.34 13.80
C MET A 595 3.38 1.11 14.11
N ALA A 596 4.21 0.61 15.03
CA ALA A 596 5.48 1.20 15.42
C ALA A 596 6.41 1.37 14.21
N LYS A 597 6.57 0.32 13.40
CA LYS A 597 7.37 0.36 12.16
C LYS A 597 6.77 1.32 11.12
N ALA A 598 5.46 1.27 10.90
CA ALA A 598 4.79 2.15 9.94
C ALA A 598 4.90 3.64 10.32
N LEU A 599 4.83 3.97 11.62
CA LEU A 599 5.04 5.33 12.13
C LEU A 599 6.49 5.78 11.98
N ALA A 600 7.46 4.89 12.19
CA ALA A 600 8.88 5.20 11.94
C ALA A 600 9.13 5.57 10.47
N ASP A 601 8.57 4.80 9.53
CA ASP A 601 8.63 5.12 8.10
C ASP A 601 8.00 6.49 7.79
N ARG A 602 6.84 6.79 8.40
CA ARG A 602 6.20 8.12 8.24
C ARG A 602 7.07 9.25 8.75
N LEU A 603 7.73 9.06 9.90
CA LEU A 603 8.64 10.04 10.48
C LEU A 603 9.91 10.23 9.64
N ALA A 604 10.45 9.16 9.05
CA ALA A 604 11.62 9.25 8.18
C ALA A 604 11.32 10.03 6.88
N GLU A 605 10.17 9.79 6.26
CA GLU A 605 9.70 10.54 5.08
C GLU A 605 9.38 12.01 5.44
N ALA A 606 8.73 12.23 6.59
CA ALA A 606 8.50 13.57 7.12
C ALA A 606 9.82 14.33 7.34
N PHE A 607 10.87 13.63 7.80
CA PHE A 607 12.20 14.22 7.96
C PHE A 607 12.85 14.55 6.61
N ALA A 608 12.67 13.72 5.58
CA ALA A 608 13.15 14.04 4.24
C ALA A 608 12.48 15.32 3.70
N GLU A 609 11.18 15.51 3.93
CA GLU A 609 10.44 16.73 3.53
C GLU A 609 10.88 17.95 4.34
N TYR A 610 10.93 17.83 5.68
CA TYR A 610 11.41 18.89 6.58
C TYR A 610 12.82 19.35 6.20
N LEU A 611 13.73 18.38 5.98
CA LEU A 611 15.12 18.70 5.67
C LEU A 611 15.26 19.27 4.26
N HIS A 612 14.41 18.86 3.31
CA HIS A 612 14.38 19.47 2.00
C HIS A 612 13.90 20.94 2.07
N GLU A 613 12.82 21.25 2.81
CA GLU A 613 12.39 22.64 3.04
C GLU A 613 13.52 23.48 3.64
N ARG A 614 14.19 22.96 4.67
CA ARG A 614 15.35 23.62 5.27
C ARG A 614 16.50 23.78 4.27
N ALA A 615 16.77 22.76 3.45
CA ALA A 615 17.82 22.80 2.45
C ALA A 615 17.52 23.86 1.38
N ARG A 616 16.27 24.01 0.91
CA ARG A 616 15.89 25.08 -0.03
C ARG A 616 16.11 26.47 0.57
N ARG A 617 15.77 26.68 1.84
CA ARG A 617 16.05 27.93 2.58
C ARG A 617 17.54 28.21 2.73
N ASP A 618 18.30 27.20 3.12
CA ASP A 618 19.75 27.29 3.26
C ASP A 618 20.45 27.51 1.91
N TRP A 619 19.91 26.96 0.82
CA TRP A 619 20.40 27.20 -0.53
C TRP A 619 20.10 28.64 -1.01
N GLY A 620 19.09 29.29 -0.44
CA GLY A 620 18.75 30.68 -0.70
C GLY A 620 17.47 30.87 -1.52
N TYR A 621 17.18 29.97 -2.47
CA TYR A 621 16.00 30.09 -3.33
C TYR A 621 14.67 29.77 -2.62
N GLY A 622 14.71 29.10 -1.47
CA GLY A 622 13.53 28.74 -0.68
C GLY A 622 13.17 29.73 0.44
N ARG A 623 13.86 30.88 0.57
CA ARG A 623 13.68 31.79 1.72
C ARG A 623 12.32 32.48 1.76
N ASP A 624 11.75 32.75 0.60
CA ASP A 624 10.46 33.42 0.45
C ASP A 624 9.30 32.42 0.20
N GLU A 625 9.53 31.12 0.43
CA GLU A 625 8.49 30.08 0.28
C GLU A 625 7.45 30.16 1.40
N HIS A 626 6.18 30.28 1.03
CA HIS A 626 5.02 30.21 1.91
C HIS A 626 4.09 29.06 1.51
N LEU A 627 4.65 27.85 1.50
CA LEU A 627 3.95 26.65 1.02
C LEU A 627 3.11 26.02 2.12
N THR A 628 1.92 25.55 1.74
CA THR A 628 1.11 24.70 2.61
C THR A 628 1.62 23.26 2.58
N LYS A 629 1.13 22.41 3.49
CA LYS A 629 1.47 20.98 3.49
C LYS A 629 1.03 20.28 2.21
N GLU A 630 -0.18 20.58 1.73
CA GLU A 630 -0.67 20.09 0.44
C GLU A 630 0.24 20.52 -0.72
N ASP A 631 0.83 21.72 -0.66
CA ASP A 631 1.77 22.19 -1.67
C ASP A 631 3.09 21.40 -1.62
N LEU A 632 3.60 21.10 -0.42
CA LEU A 632 4.79 20.24 -0.25
C LEU A 632 4.55 18.83 -0.83
N ILE A 633 3.40 18.19 -0.51
CA ILE A 633 3.04 16.86 -1.03
C ILE A 633 2.88 16.88 -2.55
N ARG A 634 2.38 17.99 -3.12
CA ARG A 634 2.26 18.19 -4.58
C ARG A 634 3.58 18.60 -5.24
N GLU A 635 4.65 18.73 -4.46
CA GLU A 635 5.96 19.19 -4.91
C GLU A 635 5.92 20.57 -5.58
N ALA A 636 5.06 21.47 -5.08
CA ALA A 636 4.88 22.83 -5.61
C ALA A 636 5.99 23.81 -5.17
N TYR A 637 7.23 23.30 -5.05
CA TYR A 637 8.44 24.05 -4.77
C TYR A 637 9.41 23.98 -5.95
N ARG A 638 10.41 24.86 -5.97
CA ARG A 638 11.54 24.76 -6.91
C ARG A 638 12.50 23.65 -6.48
N GLY A 639 12.98 22.88 -7.46
CA GLY A 639 13.98 21.85 -7.24
C GLY A 639 13.42 20.47 -6.92
N ILE A 640 14.30 19.46 -6.91
CA ILE A 640 13.94 18.06 -6.69
C ILE A 640 14.94 17.39 -5.74
N ARG A 641 14.52 16.27 -5.14
CA ARG A 641 15.31 15.48 -4.20
C ARG A 641 15.50 13.99 -4.61
N PRO A 642 16.05 13.69 -5.81
CA PRO A 642 16.11 12.33 -6.34
C PRO A 642 16.93 11.38 -5.45
N ALA A 643 16.34 10.20 -5.20
CA ALA A 643 16.92 9.14 -4.37
C ALA A 643 17.32 7.92 -5.23
N ALA A 644 18.53 7.42 -5.03
CA ALA A 644 19.07 6.28 -5.77
C ALA A 644 18.19 5.03 -5.60
N GLY A 645 17.77 4.43 -6.71
CA GLY A 645 16.79 3.34 -6.80
C GLY A 645 15.42 3.77 -7.36
N TYR A 646 15.12 5.07 -7.34
CA TYR A 646 13.93 5.59 -8.02
C TYR A 646 14.14 5.65 -9.54
N PRO A 647 13.05 5.69 -10.34
CA PRO A 647 13.13 5.65 -11.80
C PRO A 647 14.03 6.71 -12.46
N ALA A 648 14.29 7.85 -11.80
CA ALA A 648 15.15 8.93 -12.31
C ALA A 648 16.66 8.65 -12.12
N CYS A 649 17.02 7.84 -11.13
CA CYS A 649 18.39 7.42 -10.83
C CYS A 649 18.37 5.98 -10.30
N PRO A 650 18.11 5.00 -11.17
CA PRO A 650 17.77 3.64 -10.72
C PRO A 650 18.95 2.83 -10.19
N ASP A 651 20.20 3.28 -10.38
CA ASP A 651 21.38 2.58 -9.87
C ASP A 651 21.47 2.75 -8.33
N HIS A 652 21.27 1.64 -7.62
CA HIS A 652 21.38 1.60 -6.16
C HIS A 652 22.82 1.84 -5.65
N THR A 653 23.85 1.56 -6.46
CA THR A 653 25.25 1.65 -6.05
C THR A 653 25.72 3.09 -5.83
N GLU A 654 25.03 4.08 -6.40
CA GLU A 654 25.30 5.51 -6.17
C GLU A 654 25.10 5.92 -4.70
N LYS A 655 24.38 5.13 -3.89
CA LYS A 655 24.30 5.34 -2.45
C LYS A 655 25.67 5.28 -1.78
N ARG A 656 26.63 4.47 -2.28
CA ARG A 656 27.97 4.41 -1.68
C ARG A 656 28.67 5.76 -1.77
N THR A 657 28.70 6.35 -2.97
CA THR A 657 29.26 7.68 -3.21
C THR A 657 28.60 8.73 -2.31
N LEU A 658 27.26 8.69 -2.21
CA LEU A 658 26.49 9.58 -1.35
C LEU A 658 26.86 9.42 0.13
N PHE A 659 26.95 8.18 0.62
CA PHE A 659 27.24 7.89 2.01
C PHE A 659 28.67 8.28 2.39
N ASP A 660 29.62 8.09 1.48
CA ASP A 660 31.02 8.49 1.69
C ASP A 660 31.15 10.01 1.73
N LEU A 661 30.49 10.73 0.82
CA LEU A 661 30.47 12.19 0.79
C LEU A 661 29.86 12.77 2.07
N LEU A 662 28.76 12.20 2.55
CA LEU A 662 28.06 12.66 3.74
C LEU A 662 28.66 12.15 5.05
N LYS A 663 29.55 11.16 4.99
CA LYS A 663 29.95 10.33 6.14
C LYS A 663 28.71 9.87 6.93
N ALA A 664 27.72 9.32 6.21
CA ALA A 664 26.36 9.10 6.70
C ALA A 664 26.31 8.17 7.94
N GLU A 665 27.17 7.15 7.99
CA GLU A 665 27.28 6.25 9.16
C GLU A 665 27.65 7.02 10.43
N ALA A 666 28.65 7.90 10.36
CA ALA A 666 29.10 8.68 11.51
C ALA A 666 28.09 9.77 11.90
N ASN A 667 27.54 10.48 10.91
CA ASN A 667 26.73 11.67 11.14
C ASN A 667 25.25 11.35 11.42
N ALA A 668 24.66 10.41 10.69
CA ALA A 668 23.26 10.03 10.77
C ALA A 668 23.02 8.65 11.43
N GLY A 669 24.05 7.81 11.59
CA GLY A 669 23.88 6.46 12.15
C GLY A 669 23.27 5.46 11.17
N ILE A 670 23.34 5.74 9.87
CA ILE A 670 22.74 4.92 8.81
C ILE A 670 23.85 4.17 8.08
N TRP A 671 23.72 2.85 7.91
CA TRP A 671 24.66 2.03 7.15
C TRP A 671 23.99 1.32 5.96
N LEU A 672 24.80 0.85 5.01
CA LEU A 672 24.35 0.18 3.78
C LEU A 672 24.62 -1.32 3.83
N THR A 673 23.63 -2.12 3.47
CA THR A 673 23.81 -3.57 3.22
C THR A 673 24.62 -3.80 1.95
N GLU A 674 25.01 -5.05 1.69
CA GLU A 674 25.64 -5.48 0.44
C GLU A 674 24.79 -5.20 -0.82
N ASN A 675 23.47 -5.06 -0.64
CA ASN A 675 22.52 -4.73 -1.70
C ASN A 675 22.11 -3.24 -1.69
N PHE A 676 22.84 -2.39 -0.96
CA PHE A 676 22.58 -0.95 -0.82
C PHE A 676 21.17 -0.63 -0.29
N ALA A 677 20.60 -1.53 0.52
CA ALA A 677 19.50 -1.18 1.40
C ALA A 677 20.07 -0.39 2.59
N MET A 678 19.29 0.55 3.14
CA MET A 678 19.72 1.37 4.28
C MET A 678 19.19 0.77 5.57
N TRP A 679 20.00 0.78 6.62
CA TRP A 679 19.55 0.46 7.97
C TRP A 679 19.81 1.65 8.91
N PRO A 680 18.86 2.04 9.77
CA PRO A 680 17.52 1.45 9.99
C PRO A 680 16.62 1.47 8.76
N GLY A 681 15.64 0.57 8.66
CA GLY A 681 14.74 0.49 7.49
C GLY A 681 14.01 1.81 7.21
N ALA A 682 13.57 2.50 8.28
CA ALA A 682 13.00 3.85 8.21
C ALA A 682 14.08 4.91 7.97
N SER A 683 14.66 4.92 6.77
CA SER A 683 15.70 5.86 6.33
C SER A 683 15.47 6.34 4.90
N VAL A 684 15.85 7.58 4.63
CA VAL A 684 15.77 8.20 3.30
C VAL A 684 17.11 8.87 2.98
N SER A 685 17.61 8.71 1.75
CA SER A 685 18.81 9.40 1.28
C SER A 685 18.67 9.80 -0.17
N GLY A 686 19.24 10.94 -0.55
CA GLY A 686 19.17 11.41 -1.93
C GLY A 686 20.02 12.65 -2.17
N LEU A 687 19.92 13.14 -3.39
CA LEU A 687 20.56 14.37 -3.84
C LEU A 687 19.54 15.51 -3.83
N TYR A 688 20.01 16.75 -3.88
CA TYR A 688 19.19 17.94 -4.08
C TYR A 688 19.65 18.67 -5.34
N PHE A 689 18.70 19.02 -6.21
CA PHE A 689 18.91 19.82 -7.41
C PHE A 689 18.11 21.11 -7.33
N ALA A 690 18.77 22.24 -7.58
CA ALA A 690 18.17 23.57 -7.46
C ALA A 690 17.64 24.14 -8.79
N HIS A 691 17.92 23.52 -9.93
CA HIS A 691 17.52 24.08 -11.22
C HIS A 691 15.98 24.19 -11.32
N PRO A 692 15.43 25.35 -11.74
CA PRO A 692 13.98 25.59 -11.75
C PRO A 692 13.21 24.64 -12.68
N GLU A 693 13.85 24.13 -13.73
CA GLU A 693 13.25 23.15 -14.66
C GLU A 693 13.59 21.69 -14.33
N SER A 694 14.23 21.43 -13.18
CA SER A 694 14.48 20.06 -12.73
C SER A 694 13.16 19.35 -12.42
N LYS A 695 13.07 18.08 -12.78
CA LYS A 695 11.86 17.27 -12.60
C LYS A 695 12.22 15.79 -12.51
N TYR A 696 11.34 15.01 -11.89
CA TYR A 696 11.43 13.55 -11.93
C TYR A 696 11.01 13.01 -13.32
N PHE A 697 11.75 12.01 -13.79
CA PHE A 697 11.45 11.28 -15.02
C PHE A 697 11.90 9.83 -14.86
N GLY A 698 11.31 8.90 -15.61
CA GLY A 698 11.83 7.53 -15.68
C GLY A 698 12.91 7.41 -16.74
N VAL A 699 14.10 6.91 -16.40
CA VAL A 699 15.19 6.62 -17.36
C VAL A 699 14.72 5.65 -18.45
N GLY A 700 13.83 4.71 -18.10
CA GLY A 700 13.29 3.73 -19.03
C GLY A 700 14.33 2.69 -19.46
N LYS A 701 14.12 2.08 -20.63
CA LYS A 701 15.03 1.05 -21.16
C LYS A 701 16.30 1.68 -21.76
N ILE A 702 17.46 1.08 -21.46
CA ILE A 702 18.78 1.51 -21.94
C ILE A 702 19.43 0.46 -22.86
N GLY A 703 20.16 0.95 -23.86
CA GLY A 703 20.93 0.17 -24.82
C GLY A 703 22.29 -0.26 -24.27
N ARG A 704 22.89 -1.26 -24.92
CA ARG A 704 24.19 -1.82 -24.53
C ARG A 704 25.33 -0.81 -24.64
N ASP A 705 25.22 0.13 -25.57
CA ASP A 705 26.16 1.24 -25.74
C ASP A 705 26.24 2.13 -24.50
N GLN A 706 25.10 2.51 -23.92
CA GLN A 706 25.07 3.27 -22.66
C GLN A 706 25.59 2.43 -21.49
N VAL A 707 25.28 1.13 -21.43
CA VAL A 707 25.78 0.26 -20.35
C VAL A 707 27.30 0.16 -20.38
N LEU A 708 27.91 0.02 -21.57
CA LEU A 708 29.37 0.01 -21.72
C LEU A 708 30.00 1.35 -21.33
N ASP A 709 29.38 2.47 -21.73
CA ASP A 709 29.82 3.81 -21.34
C ASP A 709 29.71 4.02 -19.81
N TYR A 710 28.61 3.59 -19.19
CA TYR A 710 28.41 3.66 -17.74
C TYR A 710 29.40 2.78 -16.97
N GLN A 711 29.66 1.57 -17.48
CA GLN A 711 30.65 0.63 -16.98
C GLN A 711 32.05 1.24 -16.96
N ALA A 712 32.46 1.92 -18.04
CA ALA A 712 33.74 2.61 -18.10
C ALA A 712 33.81 3.78 -17.10
N ARG A 713 32.73 4.56 -16.96
CA ARG A 713 32.65 5.68 -16.00
C ARG A 713 32.75 5.22 -14.55
N LYS A 714 32.05 4.14 -14.20
CA LYS A 714 32.02 3.57 -12.84
C LYS A 714 33.26 2.75 -12.49
N GLY A 715 34.03 2.31 -13.48
CA GLY A 715 35.17 1.40 -13.29
C GLY A 715 34.78 0.01 -12.80
N LEU A 716 33.51 -0.40 -13.00
CA LEU A 716 33.01 -1.71 -12.59
C LEU A 716 33.11 -2.74 -13.73
N PRO A 717 33.09 -4.05 -13.44
CA PRO A 717 32.90 -5.08 -14.47
C PRO A 717 31.54 -4.97 -15.14
N LEU A 718 31.46 -5.26 -16.45
CA LEU A 718 30.20 -5.20 -17.21
C LEU A 718 29.09 -6.05 -16.60
N ALA A 719 29.41 -7.27 -16.19
CA ALA A 719 28.44 -8.18 -15.56
C ALA A 719 27.84 -7.60 -14.27
N GLU A 720 28.62 -6.82 -13.52
CA GLU A 720 28.15 -6.19 -12.30
C GLU A 720 27.17 -5.03 -12.61
N VAL A 721 27.49 -4.20 -13.62
CA VAL A 721 26.58 -3.14 -14.08
C VAL A 721 25.30 -3.72 -14.66
N GLU A 722 25.40 -4.79 -15.46
CA GLU A 722 24.25 -5.50 -16.02
C GLU A 722 23.36 -6.12 -14.95
N ARG A 723 23.94 -6.56 -13.82
CA ARG A 723 23.18 -7.02 -12.65
C ARG A 723 22.39 -5.87 -12.04
N TRP A 724 23.06 -4.79 -11.62
CA TRP A 724 22.40 -3.66 -10.95
C TRP A 724 21.35 -2.97 -11.83
N LEU A 725 21.58 -2.89 -13.14
CA LEU A 725 20.67 -2.26 -14.10
C LEU A 725 19.74 -3.26 -14.80
N GLY A 726 19.70 -4.53 -14.37
CA GLY A 726 18.93 -5.61 -15.00
C GLY A 726 17.50 -5.25 -15.40
N PRO A 727 16.69 -4.64 -14.52
CA PRO A 727 15.33 -4.21 -14.85
C PRO A 727 15.24 -3.17 -15.97
N TYR A 728 16.32 -2.44 -16.26
CA TYR A 728 16.38 -1.33 -17.21
C TYR A 728 17.04 -1.70 -18.54
N LEU A 729 17.61 -2.90 -18.68
CA LEU A 729 18.25 -3.33 -19.94
C LEU A 729 17.22 -3.55 -21.08
N ASN A 730 17.56 -3.08 -22.28
CA ASN A 730 16.83 -3.33 -23.54
C ASN A 730 17.39 -4.52 -24.33
N TYR A 731 18.26 -5.30 -23.71
CA TYR A 731 18.88 -6.50 -24.30
C TYR A 731 19.02 -7.57 -23.21
N ARG A 732 19.29 -8.82 -23.63
CA ARG A 732 19.60 -9.91 -22.70
C ARG A 732 21.12 -9.97 -22.50
N PRO A 733 21.64 -9.82 -21.27
CA PRO A 733 23.04 -10.10 -20.96
C PRO A 733 23.44 -11.50 -21.42
N GLN A 734 24.67 -11.66 -21.91
CA GLN A 734 25.22 -12.99 -22.16
C GLN A 734 25.68 -13.57 -20.83
N LEU A 735 25.05 -14.67 -20.39
CA LEU A 735 25.50 -15.39 -19.20
C LEU A 735 26.94 -15.87 -19.43
N VAL A 736 27.91 -15.25 -18.76
CA VAL A 736 29.25 -15.80 -18.68
C VAL A 736 29.14 -17.02 -17.78
N ALA A 737 29.28 -18.22 -18.35
CA ALA A 737 29.44 -19.43 -17.57
C ALA A 737 30.65 -19.21 -16.65
N VAL A 738 30.41 -19.10 -15.35
CA VAL A 738 31.49 -19.13 -14.35
C VAL A 738 32.10 -20.52 -14.46
N GLN A 739 33.19 -20.63 -15.22
CA GLN A 739 34.05 -21.78 -15.14
C GLN A 739 34.58 -21.82 -13.71
N SER A 740 34.05 -22.75 -12.92
CA SER A 740 34.65 -23.15 -11.66
C SER A 740 36.06 -23.67 -11.96
N GLY A 741 37.03 -22.75 -11.90
CA GLY A 741 38.44 -23.05 -11.91
C GLY A 741 38.78 -23.77 -10.61
N VAL A 742 38.60 -25.09 -10.59
CA VAL A 742 39.32 -25.95 -9.66
C VAL A 742 40.72 -26.11 -10.25
N SER A 743 41.64 -25.28 -9.80
CA SER A 743 43.08 -25.54 -9.93
C SER A 743 43.64 -25.90 -8.56
N GLY A 744 44.05 -27.16 -8.43
CA GLY A 744 44.76 -27.73 -7.26
C GLY A 744 44.06 -28.94 -6.68
#